data_AF-A0A5B8HSF7-F1
#
_entry.id   AF-A0A5B8HSF7-F1
#
_cell.length_a   1.000
_cell.length_b   1.000
_cell.length_c   1.000
_cell.angle_alpha   90.00
_cell.angle_beta   90.00
_cell.angle_gamma   90.00
#
_symmetry.space_group_name_H-M   'P 1'
#
loop_
_entity.id
_entity.type
_entity.pdbx_description
1 polymer ?
#
loop_
_entity_poly.entity_id
_entity_poly.type
_entity_poly.pdbx_seq_one_letter_code
_entity_poly.pdbx_strand_id
1 'polypeptide(L)'
;MSKFVSESVAQSRHRWPSILAALDIYFPAGGQHGPCPVCGGKDRFRFDDKRGRGTWFCNHCGHGDGLDLVARVRRCDIAEAARVVTALASSASETPPAREKAVDPRPLAERIKALMTATSTGESPYLKARELMTPAMLLTAAQAMTIGRVRFGEGSLLLPMFRTSGELAGAQLITPGGEKRLYPGTQLKGAFIPVNHGPEPSKLIITEGYATALTLQQCSSCHVVAAVSANNLLNVAQAFRARYPHCCLILAGDNDIHPDGAANTGKLMAEKAALAVDGWVSLPPTDTACDWDDFRQRHGMDATKAAFRRQLTRPAVISPAPLPDAGQSPVSVFSSALPLRKGSEGFDTRQDYLIKGYLPSGAVASAYGASGSYKSFLAVSWACHIATGKPWANRPVTQGAVIYVVGEGGIGVPRRIRAWEETLNDRSPIDALYRVDCPVFPASPDSVEQVIKAAHDVQAATGMAVRLIILDTLARCFGGSDENAAKDMGAFIQGCDYIKAATQATVLIIHHSGKDQDKGARGSSAFRAALDVEFNVRREADGQALILTCTKMKDAEEPPRRAYDLTAVNLYVDDDGEPITSLVLRDEGREVRDDPTDADPALSGITRLTDNHVALWEAIRSRTASGDGCTRALVRDDMRAMGFDVSKKFTRWLDKLVKDDLIALDGENIVPLSKRGNVGE
;
A
#
# COMPACT_ATOMS: atom_id res chain seq x y z
N MET A 1 -16.63 -33.78 27.92
CA MET A 1 -16.91 -33.46 26.50
C MET A 1 -15.82 -32.61 25.82
N SER A 2 -15.26 -31.56 26.44
CA SER A 2 -14.28 -30.69 25.74
C SER A 2 -12.99 -31.39 25.31
N LYS A 3 -12.54 -32.44 26.03
CA LYS A 3 -11.34 -33.21 25.71
C LYS A 3 -11.49 -34.02 24.41
N PHE A 4 -12.64 -34.69 24.23
CA PHE A 4 -12.97 -35.46 23.02
C PHE A 4 -13.06 -34.57 21.77
N VAL A 5 -13.72 -33.40 21.88
CA VAL A 5 -13.80 -32.43 20.78
C VAL A 5 -12.41 -31.91 20.40
N SER A 6 -11.57 -31.61 21.40
CA SER A 6 -10.20 -31.15 21.16
C SER A 6 -9.33 -32.20 20.48
N GLU A 7 -9.45 -33.48 20.88
CA GLU A 7 -8.76 -34.61 20.25
C GLU A 7 -9.24 -34.85 18.81
N SER A 8 -10.55 -34.76 18.57
CA SER A 8 -11.14 -34.87 17.22
C SER A 8 -10.62 -33.79 16.27
N VAL A 9 -10.55 -32.53 16.73
CA VAL A 9 -9.99 -31.42 15.95
C VAL A 9 -8.50 -31.64 15.69
N ALA A 10 -7.74 -32.14 16.67
CA ALA A 10 -6.32 -32.41 16.51
C ALA A 10 -6.05 -33.53 15.50
N GLN A 11 -6.80 -34.63 15.55
CA GLN A 11 -6.69 -35.77 14.63
C GLN A 11 -7.10 -35.42 13.19
N SER A 12 -7.97 -34.43 13.03
CA SER A 12 -8.49 -33.99 11.74
C SER A 12 -7.61 -32.93 11.06
N ARG A 13 -6.54 -32.47 11.71
CA ARG A 13 -5.64 -31.47 11.12
C ARG A 13 -5.02 -32.01 9.83
N HIS A 14 -4.96 -31.14 8.83
CA HIS A 14 -4.50 -31.43 7.46
C HIS A 14 -5.35 -32.47 6.70
N ARG A 15 -6.47 -32.93 7.27
CA ARG A 15 -7.39 -33.92 6.67
C ARG A 15 -8.74 -33.33 6.27
N TRP A 16 -8.97 -32.05 6.54
CA TRP A 16 -10.26 -31.38 6.30
C TRP A 16 -10.77 -31.45 4.86
N PRO A 17 -9.96 -31.30 3.80
CA PRO A 17 -10.44 -31.49 2.43
C PRO A 17 -11.06 -32.87 2.18
N SER A 18 -10.43 -33.94 2.69
CA SER A 18 -10.93 -35.31 2.57
C SER A 18 -12.17 -35.55 3.43
N ILE A 19 -12.17 -35.04 4.67
CA ILE A 19 -13.29 -35.17 5.60
C ILE A 19 -14.53 -34.45 5.03
N LEU A 20 -14.37 -33.22 4.54
CA LEU A 20 -15.47 -32.43 3.96
C LEU A 20 -15.99 -33.07 2.66
N ALA A 21 -15.11 -33.60 1.81
CA ALA A 21 -15.51 -34.33 0.61
C ALA A 21 -16.31 -35.61 0.95
N ALA A 22 -15.89 -36.37 1.96
CA ALA A 22 -16.62 -37.55 2.43
C ALA A 22 -17.99 -37.22 3.07
N LEU A 23 -18.22 -35.96 3.41
CA LEU A 23 -19.48 -35.45 3.96
C LEU A 23 -20.36 -34.77 2.90
N ASP A 24 -19.97 -34.80 1.62
CA ASP A 24 -20.58 -34.10 0.49
C ASP A 24 -20.63 -32.56 0.66
N ILE A 25 -19.64 -32.01 1.36
CA ILE A 25 -19.49 -30.56 1.56
C ILE A 25 -18.47 -30.02 0.56
N TYR A 26 -18.98 -29.41 -0.51
CA TYR A 26 -18.15 -28.81 -1.56
C TYR A 26 -17.68 -27.40 -1.22
N PHE A 27 -16.44 -27.06 -1.59
CA PHE A 27 -15.84 -25.75 -1.39
C PHE A 27 -14.90 -25.36 -2.54
N PRO A 28 -14.68 -24.06 -2.78
CA PRO A 28 -13.75 -23.57 -3.81
C PRO A 28 -12.28 -23.90 -3.46
N ALA A 29 -11.54 -24.43 -4.43
CA ALA A 29 -10.14 -24.83 -4.24
C ALA A 29 -9.18 -23.63 -4.27
N GLY A 30 -8.02 -23.76 -3.62
CA GLY A 30 -6.90 -22.81 -3.74
C GLY A 30 -7.14 -21.42 -3.13
N GLY A 31 -7.98 -21.33 -2.10
CA GLY A 31 -8.28 -20.05 -1.43
C GLY A 31 -9.11 -19.09 -2.27
N GLN A 32 -9.77 -19.57 -3.33
CA GLN A 32 -10.65 -18.77 -4.17
C GLN A 32 -12.00 -18.53 -3.49
N HIS A 33 -12.67 -17.47 -3.94
CA HIS A 33 -14.04 -17.14 -3.57
C HIS A 33 -15.02 -18.00 -4.37
N GLY A 34 -16.08 -18.48 -3.72
CA GLY A 34 -17.05 -19.37 -4.35
C GLY A 34 -18.29 -19.59 -3.49
N PRO A 35 -19.09 -20.62 -3.82
CA PRO A 35 -20.39 -20.77 -3.20
C PRO A 35 -20.29 -21.21 -1.74
N CYS A 36 -21.16 -20.66 -0.90
CA CYS A 36 -21.15 -20.96 0.53
C CYS A 36 -21.94 -22.25 0.80
N PRO A 37 -21.32 -23.28 1.40
CA PRO A 37 -22.03 -24.52 1.73
C PRO A 37 -23.03 -24.35 2.89
N VAL A 38 -22.95 -23.25 3.65
CA VAL A 38 -23.87 -22.96 4.76
C VAL A 38 -25.11 -22.21 4.30
N CYS A 39 -24.94 -21.12 3.51
CA CYS A 39 -26.06 -20.24 3.11
C CYS A 39 -26.41 -20.26 1.62
N GLY A 40 -25.68 -21.00 0.78
CA GLY A 40 -25.95 -21.08 -0.66
C GLY A 40 -25.58 -19.82 -1.47
N GLY A 41 -24.87 -18.85 -0.88
CA GLY A 41 -24.34 -17.70 -1.63
C GLY A 41 -23.42 -18.12 -2.76
N LYS A 42 -23.25 -17.29 -3.81
CA LYS A 42 -22.53 -17.70 -5.05
C LYS A 42 -21.01 -17.51 -5.00
N ASP A 43 -20.51 -16.46 -4.35
CA ASP A 43 -19.09 -16.03 -4.40
C ASP A 43 -18.54 -15.55 -3.05
N ARG A 44 -19.32 -15.67 -1.98
CA ARG A 44 -19.01 -15.04 -0.69
C ARG A 44 -18.23 -15.91 0.28
N PHE A 45 -17.92 -17.15 -0.07
CA PHE A 45 -17.25 -18.13 0.78
C PHE A 45 -15.84 -18.45 0.28
N ARG A 46 -14.90 -18.61 1.20
CA ARG A 46 -13.52 -18.99 0.94
C ARG A 46 -13.05 -20.02 1.97
N PHE A 47 -12.46 -21.11 1.50
CA PHE A 47 -11.77 -22.09 2.33
C PHE A 47 -10.26 -21.82 2.28
N ASP A 48 -9.65 -21.45 3.41
CA ASP A 48 -8.25 -21.00 3.47
C ASP A 48 -7.32 -21.94 4.26
N ASP A 49 -7.86 -22.97 4.91
CA ASP A 49 -7.16 -24.07 5.60
C ASP A 49 -5.88 -23.67 6.37
N LYS A 50 -5.94 -22.54 7.07
CA LYS A 50 -4.78 -21.98 7.76
C LYS A 50 -4.29 -22.96 8.83
N ARG A 51 -3.03 -23.37 8.68
CA ARG A 51 -2.34 -24.32 9.57
C ARG A 51 -3.04 -25.69 9.64
N GLY A 52 -3.72 -26.08 8.56
CA GLY A 52 -4.39 -27.38 8.43
C GLY A 52 -5.63 -27.54 9.30
N ARG A 53 -6.27 -26.45 9.74
CA ARG A 53 -7.42 -26.50 10.67
C ARG A 53 -8.78 -26.49 9.97
N GLY A 54 -8.81 -26.49 8.64
CA GLY A 54 -10.04 -26.40 7.85
C GLY A 54 -10.71 -25.05 7.96
N THR A 55 -9.94 -23.98 8.18
CA THR A 55 -10.51 -22.64 8.37
C THR A 55 -11.18 -22.14 7.10
N TRP A 56 -12.24 -21.39 7.33
CA TRP A 56 -13.08 -20.83 6.28
C TRP A 56 -13.65 -19.48 6.69
N PHE A 57 -14.08 -18.72 5.70
CA PHE A 57 -14.67 -17.41 5.87
C PHE A 57 -15.80 -17.20 4.87
N CYS A 58 -16.89 -16.59 5.33
CA CYS A 58 -18.03 -16.17 4.54
C CYS A 58 -18.45 -14.74 4.94
N ASN A 59 -18.62 -13.85 3.96
CA ASN A 59 -19.04 -12.46 4.23
C ASN A 59 -20.39 -12.35 4.97
N HIS A 60 -21.22 -13.40 4.92
CA HIS A 60 -22.54 -13.41 5.55
C HIS A 60 -22.60 -14.33 6.78
N CYS A 61 -21.99 -15.52 6.73
CA CYS A 61 -22.06 -16.50 7.81
C CYS A 61 -20.96 -16.32 8.86
N GLY A 62 -20.00 -15.43 8.64
CA GLY A 62 -18.84 -15.24 9.51
C GLY A 62 -17.71 -16.22 9.18
N HIS A 63 -16.96 -16.66 10.19
CA HIS A 63 -15.77 -17.50 10.03
C HIS A 63 -15.76 -18.63 11.06
N GLY A 64 -14.99 -19.68 10.76
CA GLY A 64 -14.87 -20.86 11.62
C GLY A 64 -13.72 -21.77 11.22
N ASP A 65 -13.61 -22.90 11.93
CA ASP A 65 -12.74 -24.02 11.56
C ASP A 65 -13.55 -25.16 10.92
N GLY A 66 -12.87 -26.25 10.56
CA GLY A 66 -13.51 -27.33 9.83
C GLY A 66 -14.62 -28.02 10.63
N LEU A 67 -14.51 -28.05 11.96
CA LEU A 67 -15.53 -28.66 12.82
C LEU A 67 -16.77 -27.78 12.90
N ASP A 68 -16.56 -26.47 13.06
CA ASP A 68 -17.65 -25.47 13.01
C ASP A 68 -18.35 -25.49 11.65
N LEU A 69 -17.61 -25.71 10.54
CA LEU A 69 -18.22 -25.83 9.21
C LEU A 69 -19.18 -27.02 9.14
N VAL A 70 -18.74 -28.20 9.59
CA VAL A 70 -19.56 -29.43 9.58
C VAL A 70 -20.82 -29.25 10.42
N ALA A 71 -20.69 -28.69 11.63
CA ALA A 71 -21.81 -28.43 12.52
C ALA A 71 -22.86 -27.52 11.87
N ARG A 72 -22.41 -26.45 11.19
CA ARG A 72 -23.30 -25.49 10.53
C ARG A 72 -23.97 -26.03 9.27
N VAL A 73 -23.25 -26.79 8.45
CA VAL A 73 -23.82 -27.38 7.23
C VAL A 73 -24.83 -28.48 7.58
N ARG A 74 -24.52 -29.33 8.57
CA ARG A 74 -25.40 -30.43 9.00
C ARG A 74 -26.45 -30.04 10.04
N ARG A 75 -26.40 -28.80 10.54
CA ARG A 75 -27.31 -28.25 11.58
C ARG A 75 -27.35 -29.14 12.84
N CYS A 76 -26.20 -29.62 13.28
CA CYS A 76 -26.04 -30.42 14.48
C CYS A 76 -25.14 -29.72 15.51
N ASP A 77 -25.13 -30.22 16.75
CA ASP A 77 -24.23 -29.69 17.77
C ASP A 77 -22.76 -30.09 17.52
N ILE A 78 -21.84 -29.40 18.20
CA ILE A 78 -20.39 -29.62 18.03
C ILE A 78 -19.97 -31.04 18.45
N ALA A 79 -20.67 -31.66 19.41
CA ALA A 79 -20.32 -33.00 19.90
C ALA A 79 -20.72 -34.09 18.89
N GLU A 80 -21.84 -33.90 18.19
CA GLU A 80 -22.29 -34.75 17.10
C GLU A 80 -21.45 -34.57 15.84
N ALA A 81 -21.12 -33.31 15.48
CA ALA A 81 -20.16 -33.03 14.41
C ALA A 81 -18.80 -33.71 14.68
N ALA A 82 -18.31 -33.68 15.92
CA ALA A 82 -17.06 -34.31 16.30
C ALA A 82 -17.11 -35.84 16.17
N ARG A 83 -18.25 -36.48 16.52
CA ARG A 83 -18.43 -37.93 16.33
C ARG A 83 -18.36 -38.33 14.85
N VAL A 84 -19.03 -37.57 13.99
CA VAL A 84 -19.04 -37.79 12.54
C VAL A 84 -17.65 -37.59 11.94
N VAL A 85 -16.96 -36.51 12.34
CA VAL A 85 -15.60 -36.19 11.88
C VAL A 85 -14.59 -37.26 12.33
N THR A 86 -14.62 -37.70 13.58
CA THR A 86 -13.70 -38.73 14.12
C THR A 86 -13.88 -40.08 13.42
N ALA A 87 -15.12 -40.48 13.11
CA ALA A 87 -15.40 -41.71 12.37
C ALA A 87 -14.79 -41.71 10.96
N LEU A 88 -14.75 -40.55 10.30
CA LEU A 88 -14.19 -40.38 8.96
C LEU A 88 -12.68 -40.13 8.98
N ALA A 89 -12.15 -39.46 10.01
CA ALA A 89 -10.72 -39.23 10.18
C ALA A 89 -9.92 -40.54 10.39
N SER A 90 -10.61 -41.61 10.82
CA SER A 90 -10.05 -42.95 11.06
C SER A 90 -10.04 -43.85 9.81
N SER A 91 -10.86 -43.54 8.80
CA SER A 91 -11.02 -44.30 7.55
C SER A 91 -10.52 -43.55 6.30
N ALA A 92 -10.29 -42.24 6.41
CA ALA A 92 -9.66 -41.44 5.36
C ALA A 92 -8.17 -41.81 5.26
N SER A 93 -7.79 -42.49 4.17
CA SER A 93 -6.39 -42.66 3.79
C SER A 93 -5.72 -41.28 3.75
N GLU A 94 -4.48 -41.19 4.23
CA GLU A 94 -3.66 -39.99 4.05
C GLU A 94 -3.82 -39.47 2.62
N THR A 95 -4.43 -38.31 2.47
CA THR A 95 -4.36 -37.59 1.20
C THR A 95 -2.88 -37.31 1.02
N PRO A 96 -2.24 -37.79 -0.06
CA PRO A 96 -0.87 -37.41 -0.36
C PRO A 96 -0.82 -35.88 -0.37
N PRO A 97 0.28 -35.26 0.12
CA PRO A 97 0.46 -33.81 0.00
C PRO A 97 0.11 -33.43 -1.43
N ALA A 98 -0.79 -32.44 -1.57
CA ALA A 98 -1.36 -31.97 -2.82
C ALA A 98 -0.36 -32.14 -3.96
N ARG A 99 -0.52 -33.24 -4.74
CA ARG A 99 0.45 -33.81 -5.68
C ARG A 99 1.59 -32.82 -5.95
N GLU A 100 2.63 -32.85 -5.11
CA GLU A 100 3.91 -32.28 -5.48
C GLU A 100 4.19 -32.99 -6.79
N LYS A 101 4.06 -32.27 -7.92
CA LYS A 101 4.53 -32.77 -9.20
C LYS A 101 5.89 -33.36 -8.88
N ALA A 102 6.12 -34.64 -9.17
CA ALA A 102 7.43 -35.24 -9.05
C ALA A 102 8.40 -34.24 -9.68
N VAL A 103 9.09 -33.47 -8.84
CA VAL A 103 10.03 -32.46 -9.29
C VAL A 103 11.18 -33.33 -9.69
N ASP A 104 11.32 -33.54 -11.00
CA ASP A 104 12.51 -34.13 -11.57
C ASP A 104 13.71 -33.51 -10.84
N PRO A 105 14.46 -34.30 -10.04
CA PRO A 105 15.42 -33.78 -9.07
C PRO A 105 16.61 -33.12 -9.74
N ARG A 106 16.76 -33.32 -11.06
CA ARG A 106 17.76 -32.64 -11.86
C ARG A 106 17.53 -31.13 -11.82
N PRO A 107 18.59 -30.31 -11.67
CA PRO A 107 18.52 -28.87 -11.81
C PRO A 107 17.77 -28.47 -13.08
N LEU A 108 17.00 -27.39 -13.03
CA LEU A 108 16.22 -26.87 -14.16
C LEU A 108 17.07 -26.74 -15.43
N ALA A 109 18.29 -26.23 -15.29
CA ALA A 109 19.22 -26.05 -16.40
C ALA A 109 19.58 -27.38 -17.07
N GLU A 110 19.77 -28.46 -16.32
CA GLU A 110 20.08 -29.78 -16.90
C GLU A 110 18.88 -30.37 -17.65
N ARG A 111 17.68 -30.19 -17.10
CA ARG A 111 16.44 -30.65 -17.73
C ARG A 111 16.18 -29.96 -19.07
N ILE A 112 16.42 -28.65 -19.12
CA ILE A 112 16.27 -27.88 -20.36
C ILE A 112 17.39 -28.22 -21.34
N LYS A 113 18.65 -28.39 -20.89
CA LYS A 113 19.74 -28.86 -21.77
C LYS A 113 19.43 -30.22 -22.38
N ALA A 114 18.91 -31.16 -21.59
CA ALA A 114 18.48 -32.46 -22.09
C ALA A 114 17.35 -32.34 -23.13
N LEU A 115 16.39 -31.42 -22.92
CA LEU A 115 15.37 -31.10 -23.92
C LEU A 115 15.99 -30.52 -25.19
N MET A 116 16.89 -29.55 -25.08
CA MET A 116 17.57 -28.93 -26.23
C MET A 116 18.31 -29.97 -27.07
N THR A 117 19.08 -30.87 -26.45
CA THR A 117 19.79 -31.95 -27.16
C THR A 117 18.84 -32.91 -27.87
N ALA A 118 17.63 -33.08 -27.35
CA ALA A 118 16.64 -34.00 -27.88
C ALA A 118 15.67 -33.37 -28.90
N THR A 119 15.76 -32.04 -29.12
CA THR A 119 14.99 -31.35 -30.17
C THR A 119 15.56 -31.61 -31.56
N SER A 120 14.71 -31.50 -32.58
CA SER A 120 15.14 -31.40 -33.96
C SER A 120 15.23 -29.92 -34.38
N THR A 121 16.17 -29.60 -35.27
CA THR A 121 16.21 -28.27 -35.91
C THR A 121 15.34 -28.31 -37.16
N GLY A 122 14.40 -27.37 -37.31
CA GLY A 122 13.53 -27.32 -38.47
C GLY A 122 12.68 -26.05 -38.55
N GLU A 123 11.70 -26.06 -39.46
CA GLU A 123 10.73 -24.97 -39.61
C GLU A 123 9.55 -25.15 -38.66
N SER A 124 9.28 -24.15 -37.82
CA SER A 124 8.10 -24.17 -36.96
C SER A 124 6.83 -23.86 -37.74
N PRO A 125 5.75 -24.65 -37.60
CA PRO A 125 4.45 -24.31 -38.18
C PRO A 125 3.92 -22.95 -37.69
N TYR A 126 4.15 -22.61 -36.41
CA TYR A 126 3.74 -21.31 -35.84
C TYR A 126 4.46 -20.14 -36.49
N LEU A 127 5.78 -20.23 -36.68
CA LEU A 127 6.56 -19.17 -37.33
C LEU A 127 6.26 -19.10 -38.82
N LYS A 128 6.06 -20.24 -39.47
CA LYS A 128 5.68 -20.34 -40.89
C LYS A 128 4.32 -19.70 -41.16
N ALA A 129 3.34 -19.90 -40.28
CA ALA A 129 2.04 -19.24 -40.36
C ALA A 129 2.14 -17.70 -40.22
N ARG A 130 3.21 -17.22 -39.58
CA ARG A 130 3.56 -15.81 -39.49
C ARG A 130 4.57 -15.38 -40.56
N GLU A 131 4.89 -16.18 -41.58
CA GLU A 131 5.89 -15.83 -42.60
C GLU A 131 7.28 -15.48 -42.02
N LEU A 132 7.67 -16.11 -40.90
CA LEU A 132 8.98 -15.98 -40.28
C LEU A 132 9.79 -17.25 -40.52
N MET A 133 10.60 -17.25 -41.58
CA MET A 133 11.37 -18.42 -42.01
C MET A 133 12.75 -18.43 -41.33
N THR A 134 12.79 -18.93 -40.08
CA THR A 134 14.04 -19.18 -39.35
C THR A 134 14.10 -20.61 -38.84
N PRO A 135 15.26 -21.29 -38.91
CA PRO A 135 15.47 -22.55 -38.21
C PRO A 135 15.20 -22.37 -36.72
N ALA A 136 14.48 -23.32 -36.12
CA ALA A 136 14.15 -23.31 -34.71
C ALA A 136 14.25 -24.70 -34.08
N MET A 137 14.40 -24.75 -32.76
CA MET A 137 14.37 -25.99 -31.98
C MET A 137 12.94 -26.46 -31.80
N LEU A 138 12.63 -27.66 -32.31
CA LEU A 138 11.31 -28.27 -32.27
C LEU A 138 11.32 -29.52 -31.41
N LEU A 139 10.31 -29.66 -30.55
CA LEU A 139 10.08 -30.91 -29.84
C LEU A 139 9.77 -32.01 -30.85
N THR A 140 10.26 -33.22 -30.57
CA THR A 140 9.84 -34.44 -31.29
C THR A 140 8.74 -35.15 -30.50
N ALA A 141 8.11 -36.16 -31.09
CA ALA A 141 7.10 -36.98 -30.42
C ALA A 141 7.59 -37.55 -29.06
N ALA A 142 8.89 -37.81 -28.92
CA ALA A 142 9.48 -38.37 -27.70
C ALA A 142 9.54 -37.37 -26.52
N GLN A 143 9.47 -36.06 -26.77
CA GLN A 143 9.47 -35.02 -25.73
C GLN A 143 8.08 -34.40 -25.53
N ALA A 144 7.02 -35.07 -26.00
CA ALA A 144 5.67 -34.55 -25.84
C ALA A 144 5.31 -34.38 -24.36
N MET A 145 4.74 -33.23 -24.01
CA MET A 145 4.42 -32.88 -22.62
C MET A 145 3.16 -32.03 -22.51
N THR A 146 2.58 -31.95 -21.32
CA THR A 146 1.38 -31.14 -21.06
C THR A 146 1.64 -30.12 -19.96
N ILE A 147 1.43 -28.83 -20.24
CA ILE A 147 1.63 -27.74 -19.29
C ILE A 147 0.36 -26.88 -19.24
N GLY A 148 -0.27 -26.77 -18.07
CA GLY A 148 -1.44 -25.90 -17.89
C GLY A 148 -2.58 -26.24 -18.85
N ARG A 149 -2.89 -27.54 -18.99
CA ARG A 149 -3.89 -28.13 -19.91
C ARG A 149 -3.57 -28.05 -21.41
N VAL A 150 -2.43 -27.46 -21.79
CA VAL A 150 -1.96 -27.38 -23.18
C VAL A 150 -0.98 -28.51 -23.46
N ARG A 151 -1.18 -29.25 -24.56
CA ARG A 151 -0.27 -30.31 -25.02
C ARG A 151 0.75 -29.75 -26.01
N PHE A 152 2.02 -29.91 -25.68
CA PHE A 152 3.18 -29.61 -26.52
C PHE A 152 3.70 -30.91 -27.10
N GLY A 153 3.44 -31.16 -28.37
CA GLY A 153 3.88 -32.35 -29.09
C GLY A 153 4.91 -32.02 -30.17
N GLU A 154 5.06 -32.94 -31.12
CA GLU A 154 5.92 -32.76 -32.29
C GLU A 154 5.67 -31.42 -33.02
N GLY A 155 6.74 -30.72 -33.38
CA GLY A 155 6.66 -29.42 -34.05
C GLY A 155 6.39 -28.23 -33.12
N SER A 156 6.24 -28.45 -31.81
CA SER A 156 6.20 -27.35 -30.83
C SER A 156 7.58 -26.71 -30.68
N LEU A 157 7.64 -25.39 -30.65
CA LEU A 157 8.88 -24.64 -30.43
C LEU A 157 9.37 -24.77 -28.99
N LEU A 158 10.68 -24.96 -28.83
CA LEU A 158 11.40 -24.77 -27.59
C LEU A 158 12.29 -23.53 -27.71
N LEU A 159 12.07 -22.56 -26.82
CA LEU A 159 12.82 -21.30 -26.76
C LEU A 159 13.54 -21.19 -25.41
N PRO A 160 14.84 -21.54 -25.34
CA PRO A 160 15.62 -21.42 -24.12
C PRO A 160 15.76 -19.97 -23.66
N MET A 161 15.74 -19.75 -22.35
CA MET A 161 15.83 -18.43 -21.73
C MET A 161 17.09 -18.32 -20.89
N PHE A 162 17.83 -17.22 -21.08
CA PHE A 162 19.11 -16.98 -20.43
C PHE A 162 19.08 -15.71 -19.59
N ARG A 163 20.02 -15.62 -18.65
CA ARG A 163 20.39 -14.37 -17.97
C ARG A 163 21.56 -13.70 -18.70
N THR A 164 21.81 -12.43 -18.38
CA THR A 164 22.99 -11.70 -18.92
C THR A 164 24.33 -12.28 -18.45
N SER A 165 24.32 -13.13 -17.43
CA SER A 165 25.47 -13.94 -17.00
C SER A 165 25.75 -15.15 -17.90
N GLY A 166 24.84 -15.50 -18.82
CA GLY A 166 24.88 -16.72 -19.63
C GLY A 166 24.23 -17.94 -18.96
N GLU A 167 23.71 -17.81 -17.74
CA GLU A 167 23.00 -18.88 -17.04
C GLU A 167 21.65 -19.20 -17.71
N LEU A 168 21.36 -20.50 -17.89
CA LEU A 168 20.08 -20.98 -18.39
C LEU A 168 19.01 -20.94 -17.29
N ALA A 169 18.08 -19.99 -17.38
CA ALA A 169 17.08 -19.70 -16.35
C ALA A 169 15.71 -20.35 -16.60
N GLY A 170 15.48 -20.89 -17.79
CA GLY A 170 14.18 -21.44 -18.17
C GLY A 170 14.02 -21.69 -19.65
N ALA A 171 12.80 -21.97 -20.06
CA ALA A 171 12.42 -22.05 -21.46
C ALA A 171 10.95 -21.65 -21.65
N GLN A 172 10.62 -21.09 -22.81
CA GLN A 172 9.25 -20.94 -23.27
C GLN A 172 8.95 -21.98 -24.35
N LEU A 173 7.75 -22.54 -24.31
CA LEU A 173 7.23 -23.46 -25.31
C LEU A 173 6.07 -22.81 -26.07
N ILE A 174 6.02 -23.02 -27.39
CA ILE A 174 4.93 -22.54 -28.25
C ILE A 174 4.42 -23.69 -29.11
N THR A 175 3.12 -23.99 -29.05
CA THR A 175 2.51 -25.04 -29.89
C THR A 175 2.45 -24.61 -31.36
N PRO A 176 2.24 -25.55 -32.31
CA PRO A 176 1.96 -25.21 -33.71
C PRO A 176 0.80 -24.21 -33.89
N GLY A 177 -0.19 -24.25 -33.00
CA GLY A 177 -1.33 -23.33 -32.98
C GLY A 177 -1.07 -21.99 -32.26
N GLY A 178 0.14 -21.78 -31.73
CA GLY A 178 0.54 -20.51 -31.11
C GLY A 178 0.25 -20.37 -29.61
N GLU A 179 -0.18 -21.43 -28.92
CA GLU A 179 -0.35 -21.39 -27.47
C GLU A 179 1.01 -21.40 -26.76
N LYS A 180 1.22 -20.44 -25.86
CA LYS A 180 2.52 -20.19 -25.21
C LYS A 180 2.48 -20.59 -23.73
N ARG A 181 3.47 -21.34 -23.24
CA ARG A 181 3.65 -21.66 -21.81
C ARG A 181 5.12 -21.63 -21.42
N LEU A 182 5.41 -21.24 -20.18
CA LEU A 182 6.74 -21.41 -19.60
C LEU A 182 6.96 -22.86 -19.18
N TYR A 183 8.17 -23.36 -19.40
CA TYR A 183 8.58 -24.68 -18.91
C TYR A 183 8.55 -24.68 -17.37
N PRO A 184 8.00 -25.72 -16.71
CA PRO A 184 7.84 -25.75 -15.25
C PRO A 184 9.16 -25.53 -14.50
N GLY A 185 9.17 -24.53 -13.61
CA GLY A 185 10.36 -24.13 -12.84
C GLY A 185 11.10 -22.93 -13.41
N THR A 186 10.74 -22.44 -14.59
CA THR A 186 11.35 -21.26 -15.23
C THR A 186 11.39 -20.04 -14.30
N GLN A 187 12.58 -19.45 -14.15
CA GLN A 187 12.81 -18.22 -13.40
C GLN A 187 12.76 -17.01 -14.35
N LEU A 188 11.55 -16.47 -14.58
CA LEU A 188 11.31 -15.46 -15.60
C LEU A 188 12.04 -14.12 -15.35
N LYS A 189 12.12 -13.66 -14.09
CA LYS A 189 12.58 -12.30 -13.77
C LYS A 189 13.99 -12.02 -14.33
N GLY A 190 14.07 -11.12 -15.30
CA GLY A 190 15.30 -10.71 -15.98
C GLY A 190 15.88 -11.75 -16.95
N ALA A 191 15.20 -12.87 -17.16
CA ALA A 191 15.57 -13.85 -18.17
C ALA A 191 14.95 -13.47 -19.53
N PHE A 192 15.65 -13.77 -20.62
CA PHE A 192 15.26 -13.40 -21.98
C PHE A 192 15.56 -14.52 -22.99
N ILE A 193 14.89 -14.50 -24.13
CA ILE A 193 15.17 -15.38 -25.27
C ILE A 193 16.04 -14.61 -26.27
N PRO A 194 17.28 -15.05 -26.55
CA PRO A 194 18.11 -14.45 -27.58
C PRO A 194 17.61 -14.84 -28.98
N VAL A 195 17.54 -13.87 -29.89
CA VAL A 195 17.24 -14.12 -31.31
C VAL A 195 18.51 -14.28 -32.13
N ASN A 196 19.54 -13.50 -31.80
CA ASN A 196 20.86 -13.57 -32.41
C ASN A 196 21.94 -13.52 -31.33
N HIS A 197 23.11 -14.08 -31.68
CA HIS A 197 24.31 -14.09 -30.84
C HIS A 197 25.42 -13.34 -31.56
N GLY A 198 26.30 -12.70 -30.80
CA GLY A 198 27.41 -11.94 -31.36
C GLY A 198 28.29 -11.32 -30.27
N PRO A 199 29.30 -10.52 -30.65
CA PRO A 199 30.12 -9.77 -29.69
C PRO A 199 29.26 -8.76 -28.90
N GLU A 200 29.86 -8.10 -27.91
CA GLU A 200 29.15 -7.15 -27.04
C GLU A 200 28.32 -6.13 -27.85
N PRO A 201 27.02 -5.99 -27.56
CA PRO A 201 26.14 -5.15 -28.37
C PRO A 201 26.39 -3.66 -28.12
N SER A 202 26.65 -2.88 -29.17
CA SER A 202 26.58 -1.41 -29.10
C SER A 202 25.12 -0.90 -29.12
N LYS A 203 24.21 -1.69 -29.71
CA LYS A 203 22.76 -1.47 -29.72
C LYS A 203 22.01 -2.78 -29.50
N LEU A 204 20.99 -2.75 -28.65
CA LEU A 204 20.16 -3.90 -28.31
C LEU A 204 18.67 -3.53 -28.37
N ILE A 205 17.88 -4.35 -29.06
CA ILE A 205 16.42 -4.25 -29.08
C ILE A 205 15.85 -5.31 -28.12
N ILE A 206 14.99 -4.89 -27.21
CA ILE A 206 14.28 -5.76 -26.28
C ILE A 206 12.80 -5.70 -26.65
N THR A 207 12.21 -6.83 -26.99
CA THR A 207 10.80 -6.95 -27.35
C THR A 207 10.01 -7.68 -26.27
N GLU A 208 8.68 -7.56 -26.30
CA GLU A 208 7.81 -8.40 -25.47
C GLU A 208 7.78 -9.86 -25.97
N GLY A 209 7.40 -10.06 -27.24
CA GLY A 209 7.24 -11.38 -27.85
C GLY A 209 8.40 -11.82 -28.75
N TYR A 210 8.54 -13.14 -28.93
CA TYR A 210 9.57 -13.73 -29.80
C TYR A 210 9.34 -13.49 -31.30
N ALA A 211 8.07 -13.50 -31.77
CA ALA A 211 7.75 -13.20 -33.18
C ALA A 211 8.09 -11.73 -33.53
N THR A 212 7.71 -10.80 -32.65
CA THR A 212 8.12 -9.38 -32.67
C THR A 212 9.64 -9.25 -32.76
N ALA A 213 10.37 -10.03 -31.96
CA ALA A 213 11.83 -10.05 -31.94
C ALA A 213 12.43 -10.48 -33.29
N LEU A 214 11.91 -11.55 -33.90
CA LEU A 214 12.31 -12.02 -35.22
C LEU A 214 12.03 -10.99 -36.32
N THR A 215 10.88 -10.32 -36.26
CA THR A 215 10.53 -9.24 -37.20
C THR A 215 11.52 -8.08 -37.10
N LEU A 216 11.87 -7.64 -35.89
CA LEU A 216 12.81 -6.53 -35.70
C LEU A 216 14.27 -6.90 -35.96
N GLN A 217 14.63 -8.18 -35.84
CA GLN A 217 15.93 -8.70 -36.28
C GLN A 217 16.09 -8.63 -37.81
N GLN A 218 15.02 -8.70 -38.58
CA GLN A 218 15.05 -8.45 -40.03
C GLN A 218 15.08 -6.94 -40.37
N CYS A 219 14.59 -6.09 -39.46
CA CYS A 219 14.60 -4.63 -39.64
C CYS A 219 15.97 -3.98 -39.34
N SER A 220 16.81 -4.62 -38.52
CA SER A 220 18.06 -4.04 -38.03
C SER A 220 19.16 -5.10 -37.85
N SER A 221 20.42 -4.69 -37.97
CA SER A 221 21.58 -5.54 -37.64
C SER A 221 21.91 -5.56 -36.13
N CYS A 222 20.98 -5.12 -35.27
CA CYS A 222 21.22 -5.02 -33.83
C CYS A 222 21.03 -6.39 -33.16
N HIS A 223 21.55 -6.54 -31.94
CA HIS A 223 21.16 -7.67 -31.10
C HIS A 223 19.69 -7.52 -30.71
N VAL A 224 18.94 -8.62 -30.74
CA VAL A 224 17.52 -8.63 -30.39
C VAL A 224 17.24 -9.74 -29.40
N VAL A 225 16.50 -9.40 -28.34
CA VAL A 225 16.08 -10.35 -27.30
C VAL A 225 14.59 -10.18 -27.01
N ALA A 226 13.91 -11.27 -26.66
CA ALA A 226 12.52 -11.24 -26.22
C ALA A 226 12.42 -11.41 -24.70
N ALA A 227 11.69 -10.51 -24.03
CA ALA A 227 11.46 -10.53 -22.59
C ALA A 227 10.31 -11.46 -22.17
N VAL A 228 9.57 -12.03 -23.13
CA VAL A 228 8.47 -12.99 -22.96
C VAL A 228 7.15 -12.39 -22.44
N SER A 229 7.20 -11.29 -21.69
CA SER A 229 6.02 -10.55 -21.24
C SER A 229 6.32 -9.07 -20.97
N ALA A 230 5.30 -8.21 -21.08
CA ALA A 230 5.37 -6.78 -20.77
C ALA A 230 6.00 -6.51 -19.40
N ASN A 231 5.55 -7.24 -18.37
CA ASN A 231 6.03 -7.10 -16.99
C ASN A 231 7.51 -7.47 -16.79
N ASN A 232 8.11 -8.21 -17.73
CA ASN A 232 9.52 -8.60 -17.66
C ASN A 232 10.45 -7.66 -18.45
N LEU A 233 9.91 -6.76 -19.30
CA LEU A 233 10.69 -5.79 -20.07
C LEU A 233 11.64 -4.99 -19.17
N LEU A 234 11.13 -4.41 -18.07
CA LEU A 234 11.90 -3.63 -17.12
C LEU A 234 13.06 -4.44 -16.51
N ASN A 235 12.80 -5.68 -16.09
CA ASN A 235 13.80 -6.53 -15.45
C ASN A 235 14.92 -6.91 -16.43
N VAL A 236 14.56 -7.23 -17.68
CA VAL A 236 15.53 -7.54 -18.73
C VAL A 236 16.34 -6.30 -19.09
N ALA A 237 15.68 -5.15 -19.26
CA ALA A 237 16.35 -3.87 -19.56
C ALA A 237 17.38 -3.50 -18.48
N GLN A 238 17.01 -3.57 -17.20
CA GLN A 238 17.92 -3.30 -16.09
C GLN A 238 19.10 -4.28 -16.06
N ALA A 239 18.86 -5.56 -16.31
CA ALA A 239 19.92 -6.57 -16.37
C ALA A 239 20.93 -6.27 -17.48
N PHE A 240 20.46 -5.84 -18.66
CA PHE A 240 21.33 -5.44 -19.77
C PHE A 240 22.05 -4.13 -19.50
N ARG A 241 21.39 -3.11 -18.93
CA ARG A 241 22.04 -1.84 -18.57
C ARG A 241 23.14 -2.03 -17.53
N ALA A 242 22.92 -2.90 -16.54
CA ALA A 242 23.92 -3.23 -15.54
C ALA A 242 25.15 -3.94 -16.16
N ARG A 243 24.93 -4.83 -17.14
CA ARG A 243 26.02 -5.57 -17.79
C ARG A 243 26.74 -4.76 -18.87
N TYR A 244 26.02 -3.93 -19.62
CA TYR A 244 26.51 -3.12 -20.73
C TYR A 244 26.11 -1.65 -20.55
N PRO A 245 26.83 -0.89 -19.69
CA PRO A 245 26.45 0.47 -19.31
C PRO A 245 26.34 1.45 -20.48
N HIS A 246 27.08 1.23 -21.57
CA HIS A 246 27.11 2.11 -22.75
C HIS A 246 26.28 1.60 -23.92
N CYS A 247 25.60 0.46 -23.80
CA CYS A 247 24.75 -0.08 -24.86
C CYS A 247 23.53 0.84 -25.08
N CYS A 248 23.18 1.11 -26.33
CA CYS A 248 21.92 1.78 -26.65
C CYS A 248 20.78 0.75 -26.58
N LEU A 249 19.90 0.89 -25.58
CA LEU A 249 18.77 -0.01 -25.37
C LEU A 249 17.51 0.55 -26.03
N ILE A 250 16.81 -0.28 -26.80
CA ILE A 250 15.55 0.07 -27.48
C ILE A 250 14.48 -0.91 -27.01
N LEU A 251 13.42 -0.40 -26.40
CA LEU A 251 12.28 -1.15 -25.87
C LEU A 251 11.18 -1.12 -26.93
N ALA A 252 11.00 -2.23 -27.64
CA ALA A 252 9.96 -2.38 -28.63
C ALA A 252 8.75 -3.08 -28.00
N GLY A 253 7.81 -2.27 -27.51
CA GLY A 253 6.58 -2.75 -26.89
C GLY A 253 5.45 -3.01 -27.89
N ASP A 254 4.43 -3.70 -27.41
CA ASP A 254 3.17 -3.88 -28.13
C ASP A 254 2.31 -2.60 -27.96
N ASN A 255 1.55 -2.23 -28.99
CA ASN A 255 0.63 -1.10 -28.92
C ASN A 255 -0.79 -1.62 -28.64
N ASP A 256 -1.08 -1.90 -27.37
CA ASP A 256 -2.33 -2.50 -26.89
C ASP A 256 -3.48 -1.47 -26.83
N ILE A 257 -3.87 -0.89 -27.97
CA ILE A 257 -4.99 0.05 -28.00
C ILE A 257 -6.29 -0.73 -27.84
N HIS A 258 -6.98 -0.47 -26.73
CA HIS A 258 -8.27 -1.06 -26.43
C HIS A 258 -9.41 -0.08 -26.79
N PRO A 259 -10.47 -0.54 -27.48
CA PRO A 259 -11.61 0.31 -27.85
C PRO A 259 -12.40 0.90 -26.67
N ASP A 260 -12.28 0.31 -25.49
CA ASP A 260 -12.92 0.72 -24.24
C ASP A 260 -12.10 1.77 -23.45
N GLY A 261 -10.94 2.18 -23.98
CA GLY A 261 -10.03 3.11 -23.32
C GLY A 261 -9.21 2.50 -22.19
N ALA A 262 -9.17 1.16 -22.06
CA ALA A 262 -8.30 0.49 -21.10
C ALA A 262 -6.81 0.82 -21.34
N ALA A 263 -6.02 0.75 -20.27
CA ALA A 263 -4.62 1.14 -20.29
C ALA A 263 -3.80 0.28 -21.28
N ASN A 264 -3.05 0.95 -22.15
CA ASN A 264 -2.13 0.33 -23.10
C ASN A 264 -0.90 -0.22 -22.36
N THR A 265 -1.00 -1.49 -21.94
CA THR A 265 -0.05 -2.12 -21.03
C THR A 265 1.33 -2.30 -21.69
N GLY A 266 1.37 -2.74 -22.95
CA GLY A 266 2.60 -2.86 -23.73
C GLY A 266 3.36 -1.54 -23.86
N LYS A 267 2.66 -0.44 -24.18
CA LYS A 267 3.23 0.92 -24.20
C LYS A 267 3.78 1.32 -22.84
N LEU A 268 2.96 1.22 -21.78
CA LEU A 268 3.32 1.65 -20.44
C LEU A 268 4.57 0.91 -19.93
N MET A 269 4.64 -0.40 -20.14
CA MET A 269 5.77 -1.21 -19.70
C MET A 269 7.04 -0.95 -20.52
N ALA A 270 6.91 -0.70 -21.83
CA ALA A 270 8.04 -0.31 -22.68
C ALA A 270 8.60 1.07 -22.30
N GLU A 271 7.74 2.06 -22.08
CA GLU A 271 8.13 3.41 -21.64
C GLU A 271 8.78 3.39 -20.25
N LYS A 272 8.21 2.66 -19.30
CA LYS A 272 8.79 2.46 -17.97
C LYS A 272 10.15 1.78 -18.03
N ALA A 273 10.29 0.74 -18.84
CA ALA A 273 11.55 0.03 -19.01
C ALA A 273 12.62 0.91 -19.64
N ALA A 274 12.26 1.70 -20.65
CA ALA A 274 13.16 2.63 -21.32
C ALA A 274 13.60 3.76 -20.39
N LEU A 275 12.68 4.37 -19.64
CA LEU A 275 13.01 5.42 -18.67
C LEU A 275 14.00 4.93 -17.61
N ALA A 276 13.79 3.71 -17.08
CA ALA A 276 14.65 3.14 -16.04
C ALA A 276 16.09 2.86 -16.49
N VAL A 277 16.35 2.85 -17.80
CA VAL A 277 17.66 2.49 -18.36
C VAL A 277 18.22 3.55 -19.30
N ASP A 278 17.66 4.76 -19.36
CA ASP A 278 18.01 5.77 -20.38
C ASP A 278 17.99 5.16 -21.80
N GLY A 279 16.89 4.47 -22.09
CA GLY A 279 16.63 3.76 -23.34
C GLY A 279 15.66 4.49 -24.25
N TRP A 280 15.47 3.93 -25.44
CA TRP A 280 14.50 4.39 -26.43
C TRP A 280 13.27 3.49 -26.43
N VAL A 281 12.13 3.98 -26.90
CA VAL A 281 10.89 3.22 -27.10
C VAL A 281 10.55 3.22 -28.58
N SER A 282 9.94 2.14 -29.07
CA SER A 282 9.34 2.10 -30.40
C SER A 282 8.09 1.22 -30.41
N LEU A 283 6.96 1.79 -30.85
CA LEU A 283 5.66 1.12 -30.92
C LEU A 283 5.12 1.15 -32.35
N PRO A 284 4.39 0.13 -32.81
CA PRO A 284 3.78 0.15 -34.13
C PRO A 284 2.74 1.27 -34.24
N PRO A 285 2.76 2.10 -35.31
CA PRO A 285 1.85 3.23 -35.47
C PRO A 285 0.49 2.77 -35.97
N THR A 286 -0.39 2.39 -35.06
CA THR A 286 -1.74 1.90 -35.35
C THR A 286 -2.77 2.52 -34.42
N ASP A 287 -4.03 2.52 -34.84
CA ASP A 287 -5.20 2.93 -34.04
C ASP A 287 -5.89 1.74 -33.35
N THR A 288 -5.35 0.53 -33.52
CA THR A 288 -5.84 -0.72 -32.95
C THR A 288 -4.71 -1.51 -32.32
N ALA A 289 -5.06 -2.45 -31.44
CA ALA A 289 -4.11 -3.39 -30.85
C ALA A 289 -3.23 -4.03 -31.94
N CYS A 290 -1.91 -3.86 -31.80
CA CYS A 290 -0.94 -4.31 -32.78
C CYS A 290 0.44 -4.48 -32.14
N ASP A 291 1.12 -5.58 -32.43
CA ASP A 291 2.57 -5.71 -32.24
C ASP A 291 3.33 -5.44 -33.55
N TRP A 292 4.67 -5.42 -33.51
CA TRP A 292 5.47 -5.18 -34.72
C TRP A 292 5.37 -6.31 -35.77
N ASP A 293 5.03 -7.54 -35.34
CA ASP A 293 4.86 -8.68 -36.24
C ASP A 293 3.54 -8.60 -37.01
N ASP A 294 2.46 -8.21 -36.33
CA ASP A 294 1.16 -7.92 -36.92
C ASP A 294 1.25 -6.73 -37.87
N PHE A 295 2.01 -5.68 -37.51
CA PHE A 295 2.26 -4.54 -38.39
C PHE A 295 2.98 -4.97 -39.67
N ARG A 296 3.99 -5.85 -39.56
CA ARG A 296 4.69 -6.43 -40.73
C ARG A 296 3.75 -7.25 -41.61
N GLN A 297 2.91 -8.11 -41.03
CA GLN A 297 1.98 -8.91 -41.82
C GLN A 297 0.99 -8.04 -42.62
N ARG A 298 0.58 -6.88 -42.06
CA ARG A 298 -0.35 -5.95 -42.74
C ARG A 298 0.32 -5.06 -43.79
N HIS A 299 1.54 -4.58 -43.53
CA HIS A 299 2.16 -3.50 -44.31
C HIS A 299 3.45 -3.91 -45.04
N GLY A 300 3.97 -5.11 -44.80
CA GLY A 300 5.22 -5.60 -45.38
C GLY A 300 6.48 -5.07 -44.66
N MET A 301 7.62 -5.71 -44.93
CA MET A 301 8.87 -5.47 -44.21
C MET A 301 9.44 -4.05 -44.38
N ASP A 302 9.38 -3.49 -45.59
CA ASP A 302 9.94 -2.17 -45.86
C ASP A 302 9.20 -1.06 -45.10
N ALA A 303 7.88 -1.16 -45.04
CA ALA A 303 7.04 -0.25 -44.26
C ALA A 303 7.33 -0.40 -42.76
N THR A 304 7.47 -1.63 -42.26
CA THR A 304 7.84 -1.91 -40.86
C THR A 304 9.18 -1.29 -40.50
N LYS A 305 10.20 -1.44 -41.36
CA LYS A 305 11.54 -0.87 -41.13
C LYS A 305 11.52 0.66 -41.09
N ALA A 306 10.74 1.29 -41.97
CA ALA A 306 10.57 2.74 -41.97
C ALA A 306 9.77 3.23 -40.75
N ALA A 307 8.69 2.53 -40.38
CA ALA A 307 7.86 2.84 -39.22
C ALA A 307 8.65 2.69 -37.91
N PHE A 308 9.37 1.58 -37.72
CA PHE A 308 10.18 1.33 -36.54
C PHE A 308 11.17 2.46 -36.27
N ARG A 309 11.87 2.93 -37.32
CA ARG A 309 12.82 4.05 -37.21
C ARG A 309 12.16 5.38 -36.89
N ARG A 310 10.98 5.65 -37.48
CA ARG A 310 10.22 6.89 -37.23
C ARG A 310 9.60 6.94 -35.85
N GLN A 311 9.24 5.79 -35.29
CA GLN A 311 8.62 5.65 -33.97
C GLN A 311 9.64 5.54 -32.84
N LEU A 312 10.94 5.63 -33.13
CA LEU A 312 11.97 5.71 -32.09
C LEU A 312 11.85 7.04 -31.37
N THR A 313 11.33 6.99 -30.15
CA THR A 313 11.23 8.14 -29.25
C THR A 313 12.03 7.87 -27.99
N ARG A 314 12.54 8.93 -27.37
CA ARG A 314 12.94 8.84 -25.96
C ARG A 314 11.71 9.15 -25.14
N PRO A 315 11.30 8.28 -24.19
CA PRO A 315 10.29 8.68 -23.23
C PRO A 315 10.82 9.94 -22.56
N ALA A 316 9.97 10.97 -22.48
CA ALA A 316 10.37 12.21 -21.84
C ALA A 316 10.82 11.85 -20.42
N VAL A 317 12.11 12.09 -20.12
CA VAL A 317 12.48 12.28 -18.73
C VAL A 317 11.64 13.47 -18.34
N ILE A 318 10.66 13.26 -17.47
CA ILE A 318 10.13 14.36 -16.66
C ILE A 318 11.31 14.72 -15.76
N SER A 319 12.29 15.41 -16.34
CA SER A 319 13.18 16.25 -15.58
C SER A 319 12.24 17.21 -14.86
N PRO A 320 12.43 17.43 -13.55
CA PRO A 320 11.68 18.48 -12.88
C PRO A 320 11.78 19.71 -13.78
N ALA A 321 10.63 20.33 -14.06
CA ALA A 321 10.64 21.66 -14.66
C ALA A 321 11.70 22.45 -13.89
N PRO A 322 12.65 23.13 -14.57
CA PRO A 322 13.54 24.03 -13.89
C PRO A 322 12.66 24.93 -13.03
N LEU A 323 12.96 24.98 -11.72
CA LEU A 323 12.32 25.94 -10.82
C LEU A 323 12.33 27.30 -11.52
N PRO A 324 11.24 28.09 -11.43
CA PRO A 324 11.21 29.41 -12.05
C PRO A 324 12.46 30.18 -11.63
N ASP A 325 13.16 30.70 -12.63
CA ASP A 325 14.46 31.34 -12.58
C ASP A 325 14.48 32.43 -11.50
N ALA A 326 15.01 32.07 -10.32
CA ALA A 326 15.38 33.06 -9.32
C ALA A 326 16.73 33.66 -9.74
N GLY A 327 16.66 34.57 -10.70
CA GLY A 327 17.65 35.60 -10.97
C GLY A 327 19.11 35.15 -11.10
N GLN A 328 19.58 35.10 -12.35
CA GLN A 328 20.99 35.10 -12.76
C GLN A 328 21.80 33.84 -12.40
N SER A 329 21.89 32.93 -13.36
CA SER A 329 22.82 31.80 -13.35
C SER A 329 24.29 32.23 -13.28
N PRO A 330 25.13 31.56 -12.48
CA PRO A 330 26.49 31.25 -12.88
C PRO A 330 26.51 29.89 -13.58
N VAL A 331 27.26 29.81 -14.68
CA VAL A 331 27.58 28.59 -15.42
C VAL A 331 27.95 27.46 -14.45
N SER A 332 27.21 26.35 -14.43
CA SER A 332 27.45 25.29 -13.45
C SER A 332 28.76 24.54 -13.75
N VAL A 333 29.73 24.70 -12.85
CA VAL A 333 31.07 24.08 -12.92
C VAL A 333 31.03 22.56 -12.65
N PHE A 334 29.87 22.03 -12.23
CA PHE A 334 29.70 20.63 -11.84
C PHE A 334 28.98 19.82 -12.91
N SER A 335 29.45 18.60 -13.16
CA SER A 335 28.86 17.64 -14.12
C SER A 335 27.62 16.92 -13.58
N SER A 336 27.24 17.16 -12.32
CA SER A 336 26.12 16.52 -11.64
C SER A 336 24.84 17.32 -11.81
N ALA A 337 23.71 16.64 -12.03
CA ALA A 337 22.38 17.22 -12.00
C ALA A 337 21.83 17.42 -10.57
N LEU A 338 22.60 17.08 -9.53
CA LEU A 338 22.19 17.29 -8.15
C LEU A 338 22.23 18.79 -7.80
N PRO A 339 21.23 19.30 -7.06
CA PRO A 339 21.21 20.69 -6.62
C PRO A 339 22.20 20.91 -5.46
N LEU A 340 23.48 21.05 -5.77
CA LEU A 340 24.54 21.30 -4.79
C LEU A 340 24.44 22.75 -4.29
N ARG A 341 24.44 22.93 -2.96
CA ARG A 341 24.54 24.22 -2.27
C ARG A 341 25.81 24.24 -1.41
N LYS A 342 26.45 25.40 -1.25
CA LYS A 342 27.67 25.53 -0.45
C LYS A 342 27.32 25.85 1.00
N GLY A 343 27.61 24.93 1.92
CA GLY A 343 27.62 25.21 3.36
C GLY A 343 26.34 25.90 3.87
N SER A 344 26.49 27.10 4.44
CA SER A 344 25.40 27.90 5.01
C SER A 344 24.57 28.68 3.97
N GLU A 345 24.75 28.46 2.66
CA GLU A 345 23.89 29.07 1.64
C GLU A 345 22.41 28.75 1.91
N GLY A 346 21.61 29.81 2.11
CA GLY A 346 20.20 29.70 2.47
C GLY A 346 19.91 29.64 3.98
N PHE A 347 20.88 29.92 4.86
CA PHE A 347 20.63 30.01 6.32
C PHE A 347 19.57 31.05 6.71
N ASP A 348 19.38 32.05 5.86
CA ASP A 348 18.40 33.14 5.97
C ASP A 348 17.09 32.84 5.22
N THR A 349 16.96 31.65 4.60
CA THR A 349 15.72 31.20 3.98
C THR A 349 14.64 31.11 5.05
N ARG A 350 13.59 31.93 4.90
CA ARG A 350 12.47 31.92 5.84
C ARG A 350 11.64 30.65 5.64
N GLN A 351 11.27 30.02 6.74
CA GLN A 351 10.31 28.91 6.72
C GLN A 351 8.94 29.45 6.33
N ASP A 352 8.46 29.02 5.16
CA ASP A 352 7.10 29.31 4.69
C ASP A 352 6.08 28.40 5.38
N TYR A 353 4.89 28.93 5.58
CA TYR A 353 3.77 28.25 6.23
C TYR A 353 2.49 28.38 5.40
N LEU A 354 1.72 27.30 5.36
CA LEU A 354 0.31 27.37 4.95
C LEU A 354 -0.54 27.98 6.06
N ILE A 355 -0.26 27.60 7.31
CA ILE A 355 -0.88 28.18 8.50
C ILE A 355 0.24 28.56 9.45
N LYS A 356 0.44 29.86 9.68
CA LYS A 356 1.62 30.36 10.41
C LYS A 356 1.73 29.72 11.80
N GLY A 357 2.85 29.03 12.04
CA GLY A 357 3.15 28.37 13.32
C GLY A 357 2.51 27.00 13.51
N TYR A 358 1.70 26.53 12.56
CA TYR A 358 1.07 25.21 12.60
C TYR A 358 1.53 24.34 11.43
N LEU A 359 1.22 24.72 10.19
CA LEU A 359 1.44 23.86 9.03
C LEU A 359 2.49 24.48 8.09
N PRO A 360 3.73 23.97 8.07
CA PRO A 360 4.76 24.43 7.13
C PRO A 360 4.37 24.16 5.67
N SER A 361 4.84 25.00 4.75
CA SER A 361 4.72 24.81 3.31
C SER A 361 5.73 23.78 2.80
N GLY A 362 5.37 23.01 1.77
CA GLY A 362 6.27 22.03 1.15
C GLY A 362 6.69 20.91 2.10
N ALA A 363 5.84 20.55 3.06
CA ALA A 363 6.12 19.58 4.11
C ALA A 363 5.33 18.27 3.92
N VAL A 364 5.82 17.17 4.51
CA VAL A 364 5.01 15.96 4.75
C VAL A 364 4.53 16.01 6.21
N ALA A 365 3.22 16.16 6.38
CA ALA A 365 2.55 16.35 7.66
C ALA A 365 1.62 15.17 7.98
N SER A 366 1.39 14.89 9.26
CA SER A 366 0.39 13.91 9.69
C SER A 366 -0.48 14.43 10.82
N ALA A 367 -1.76 14.08 10.81
CA ALA A 367 -2.66 14.23 11.95
C ALA A 367 -3.25 12.87 12.33
N TYR A 368 -2.97 12.41 13.55
CA TYR A 368 -3.38 11.08 14.02
C TYR A 368 -4.21 11.10 15.31
N GLY A 369 -4.98 10.04 15.54
CA GLY A 369 -5.85 9.92 16.71
C GLY A 369 -6.87 8.79 16.60
N ALA A 370 -7.58 8.51 17.69
CA ALA A 370 -8.57 7.43 17.77
C ALA A 370 -9.71 7.61 16.75
N SER A 371 -10.44 6.52 16.43
CA SER A 371 -11.64 6.64 15.59
C SER A 371 -12.64 7.61 16.24
N GLY A 372 -13.27 8.48 15.44
CA GLY A 372 -14.20 9.50 15.95
C GLY A 372 -13.56 10.70 16.64
N SER A 373 -12.23 10.86 16.65
CA SER A 373 -11.53 11.98 17.31
C SER A 373 -11.56 13.32 16.55
N TYR A 374 -12.47 13.49 15.57
CA TYR A 374 -12.62 14.70 14.76
C TYR A 374 -11.48 15.09 13.79
N LYS A 375 -10.50 14.20 13.52
CA LYS A 375 -9.41 14.46 12.55
C LYS A 375 -9.88 15.00 11.19
N SER A 376 -10.89 14.38 10.58
CA SER A 376 -11.38 14.83 9.29
C SER A 376 -12.09 16.20 9.35
N PHE A 377 -12.61 16.62 10.52
CA PHE A 377 -13.13 17.97 10.69
C PHE A 377 -11.99 19.01 10.75
N LEU A 378 -10.88 18.68 11.42
CA LEU A 378 -9.66 19.49 11.38
C LEU A 378 -9.12 19.60 9.94
N ALA A 379 -9.03 18.47 9.23
CA ALA A 379 -8.55 18.41 7.86
C ALA A 379 -9.41 19.27 6.92
N VAL A 380 -10.74 19.17 7.01
CA VAL A 380 -11.67 20.01 6.23
C VAL A 380 -11.55 21.48 6.62
N SER A 381 -11.44 21.81 7.92
CA SER A 381 -11.24 23.19 8.37
C SER A 381 -9.98 23.78 7.73
N TRP A 382 -8.82 23.15 7.90
CA TRP A 382 -7.58 23.63 7.28
C TRP A 382 -7.67 23.75 5.76
N ALA A 383 -8.30 22.77 5.09
CA ALA A 383 -8.55 22.83 3.65
C ALA A 383 -9.34 24.08 3.25
N CYS A 384 -10.44 24.39 3.95
CA CYS A 384 -11.29 25.53 3.64
C CYS A 384 -10.59 26.86 3.93
N HIS A 385 -9.88 26.98 5.06
CA HIS A 385 -9.10 28.18 5.37
C HIS A 385 -7.99 28.43 4.35
N ILE A 386 -7.28 27.40 3.89
CA ILE A 386 -6.23 27.53 2.87
C ILE A 386 -6.81 27.86 1.49
N ALA A 387 -7.92 27.23 1.10
CA ALA A 387 -8.59 27.51 -0.17
C ALA A 387 -9.12 28.95 -0.25
N THR A 388 -9.62 29.48 0.86
CA THR A 388 -10.22 30.83 0.95
C THR A 388 -9.24 31.91 1.38
N GLY A 389 -8.08 31.56 1.95
CA GLY A 389 -7.12 32.50 2.52
C GLY A 389 -7.56 33.08 3.86
N LYS A 390 -8.67 32.60 4.45
CA LYS A 390 -9.16 33.09 5.74
C LYS A 390 -8.22 32.66 6.88
N PRO A 391 -7.91 33.54 7.85
CA PRO A 391 -7.07 33.20 9.00
C PRO A 391 -7.59 31.98 9.75
N TRP A 392 -6.70 31.20 10.38
CA TRP A 392 -7.08 30.08 11.25
C TRP A 392 -6.39 30.24 12.60
N ALA A 393 -7.11 30.12 13.72
CA ALA A 393 -6.60 30.37 15.07
C ALA A 393 -5.89 31.74 15.23
N ASN A 394 -6.47 32.77 14.60
CA ASN A 394 -5.89 34.12 14.53
C ASN A 394 -4.48 34.16 13.89
N ARG A 395 -4.13 33.16 13.09
CA ARG A 395 -2.87 33.09 12.34
C ARG A 395 -3.10 33.37 10.86
N PRO A 396 -2.20 34.12 10.20
CA PRO A 396 -2.21 34.27 8.76
C PRO A 396 -2.14 32.93 8.04
N VAL A 397 -2.89 32.82 6.94
CA VAL A 397 -2.97 31.64 6.08
C VAL A 397 -2.52 32.01 4.68
N THR A 398 -1.66 31.17 4.09
CA THR A 398 -1.23 31.34 2.69
C THR A 398 -2.27 30.69 1.78
N GLN A 399 -2.96 31.51 0.99
CA GLN A 399 -4.02 31.02 0.12
C GLN A 399 -3.49 30.15 -1.03
N GLY A 400 -4.21 29.10 -1.38
CA GLY A 400 -3.95 28.27 -2.55
C GLY A 400 -5.00 27.20 -2.77
N ALA A 401 -5.01 26.58 -3.94
CA ALA A 401 -5.92 25.49 -4.21
C ALA A 401 -5.59 24.25 -3.34
N VAL A 402 -6.60 23.46 -3.03
CA VAL A 402 -6.49 22.29 -2.17
C VAL A 402 -7.10 21.07 -2.85
N ILE A 403 -6.42 19.93 -2.75
CA ILE A 403 -6.96 18.63 -3.17
C ILE A 403 -7.20 17.79 -1.93
N TYR A 404 -8.44 17.32 -1.75
CA TYR A 404 -8.85 16.45 -0.65
C TYR A 404 -9.15 15.05 -1.19
N VAL A 405 -8.28 14.08 -0.92
CA VAL A 405 -8.49 12.67 -1.27
C VAL A 405 -9.30 11.98 -0.19
N VAL A 406 -10.51 11.55 -0.54
CA VAL A 406 -11.47 10.87 0.34
C VAL A 406 -11.34 9.36 0.14
N GLY A 407 -10.48 8.73 0.94
CA GLY A 407 -10.31 7.28 0.98
C GLY A 407 -11.45 6.53 1.68
N GLU A 408 -12.22 7.18 2.57
CA GLU A 408 -13.38 6.61 3.27
C GLU A 408 -14.66 7.43 3.05
N GLY A 409 -15.72 6.79 2.55
CA GLY A 409 -17.11 7.27 2.62
C GLY A 409 -17.35 8.69 2.07
N GLY A 410 -17.55 8.81 0.76
CA GLY A 410 -17.66 10.09 0.03
C GLY A 410 -18.77 11.06 0.48
N ILE A 411 -19.81 10.62 1.19
CA ILE A 411 -20.99 11.45 1.54
C ILE A 411 -20.70 12.42 2.71
N GLY A 412 -19.72 12.11 3.58
CA GLY A 412 -19.49 12.91 4.80
C GLY A 412 -18.76 14.23 4.55
N VAL A 413 -17.72 14.21 3.71
CA VAL A 413 -16.87 15.38 3.48
C VAL A 413 -17.59 16.55 2.79
N PRO A 414 -18.50 16.38 1.78
CA PRO A 414 -19.19 17.50 1.16
C PRO A 414 -20.10 18.21 2.17
N ARG A 415 -20.76 17.45 3.05
CA ARG A 415 -21.59 17.99 4.14
C ARG A 415 -20.78 18.84 5.12
N ARG A 416 -19.53 18.43 5.43
CA ARG A 416 -18.62 19.20 6.30
C ARG A 416 -18.15 20.49 5.63
N ILE A 417 -17.81 20.43 4.35
CA ILE A 417 -17.46 21.62 3.55
C ILE A 417 -18.66 22.57 3.54
N ARG A 418 -19.86 22.07 3.24
CA ARG A 418 -21.08 22.89 3.25
C ARG A 418 -21.36 23.52 4.61
N ALA A 419 -21.19 22.79 5.71
CA ALA A 419 -21.35 23.36 7.05
C ALA A 419 -20.35 24.49 7.33
N TRP A 420 -19.12 24.36 6.83
CA TRP A 420 -18.11 25.42 6.93
C TRP A 420 -18.46 26.62 6.06
N GLU A 421 -18.94 26.42 4.82
CA GLU A 421 -19.42 27.50 3.95
C GLU A 421 -20.53 28.31 4.62
N GLU A 422 -21.51 27.63 5.21
CA GLU A 422 -22.67 28.25 5.87
C GLU A 422 -22.28 29.11 7.09
N THR A 423 -21.17 28.79 7.75
CA THR A 423 -20.80 29.39 9.05
C THR A 423 -19.61 30.33 8.98
N LEU A 424 -18.62 30.03 8.15
CA LEU A 424 -17.34 30.74 8.10
C LEU A 424 -17.03 31.32 6.71
N ASN A 425 -17.87 31.06 5.69
CA ASN A 425 -17.70 31.58 4.33
C ASN A 425 -18.90 32.37 3.80
N ASP A 426 -19.73 32.93 4.67
CA ASP A 426 -20.87 33.77 4.26
C ASP A 426 -21.80 33.04 3.27
N ARG A 427 -21.95 31.71 3.45
CA ARG A 427 -22.72 30.78 2.59
C ARG A 427 -22.23 30.68 1.14
N SER A 428 -21.02 31.18 0.87
CA SER A 428 -20.41 31.15 -0.46
C SER A 428 -19.68 29.81 -0.67
N PRO A 429 -19.81 29.19 -1.86
CA PRO A 429 -19.05 28.00 -2.23
C PRO A 429 -17.53 28.22 -2.21
N ILE A 430 -16.77 27.13 -2.03
CA ILE A 430 -15.30 27.16 -2.10
C ILE A 430 -14.82 26.56 -3.42
N ASP A 431 -14.55 27.40 -4.42
CA ASP A 431 -14.18 26.95 -5.77
C ASP A 431 -12.76 26.36 -5.85
N ALA A 432 -11.87 26.71 -4.92
CA ALA A 432 -10.48 26.27 -4.91
C ALA A 432 -10.24 24.98 -4.10
N LEU A 433 -11.30 24.27 -3.68
CA LEU A 433 -11.23 23.01 -2.93
C LEU A 433 -11.79 21.85 -3.75
N TYR A 434 -10.89 21.02 -4.27
CA TYR A 434 -11.23 19.88 -5.11
C TYR A 434 -11.18 18.58 -4.32
N ARG A 435 -12.05 17.64 -4.68
CA ARG A 435 -12.10 16.33 -4.03
C ARG A 435 -11.79 15.22 -5.01
N VAL A 436 -11.14 14.19 -4.49
CA VAL A 436 -10.93 12.92 -5.18
C VAL A 436 -11.67 11.84 -4.40
N ASP A 437 -12.79 11.36 -4.92
CA ASP A 437 -13.68 10.39 -4.26
C ASP A 437 -13.25 8.93 -4.47
N CYS A 438 -11.94 8.72 -4.54
CA CYS A 438 -11.32 7.40 -4.58
C CYS A 438 -9.97 7.43 -3.83
N PRO A 439 -9.53 6.28 -3.27
CA PRO A 439 -8.23 6.22 -2.63
C PRO A 439 -7.11 6.41 -3.66
N VAL A 440 -6.10 7.18 -3.27
CA VAL A 440 -4.83 7.33 -3.98
C VAL A 440 -3.78 6.48 -3.28
N PHE A 441 -2.89 5.85 -4.02
CA PHE A 441 -1.86 4.97 -3.47
C PHE A 441 -0.46 5.54 -3.72
N PRO A 442 0.14 6.28 -2.76
CA PRO A 442 1.49 6.86 -2.91
C PRO A 442 2.59 5.83 -3.22
N ALA A 443 2.42 4.57 -2.81
CA ALA A 443 3.36 3.50 -3.16
C ALA A 443 3.31 3.08 -4.65
N SER A 444 2.32 3.56 -5.42
CA SER A 444 2.16 3.32 -6.86
C SER A 444 2.59 4.55 -7.67
N PRO A 445 3.63 4.44 -8.52
CA PRO A 445 4.06 5.55 -9.38
C PRO A 445 2.94 6.12 -10.25
N ASP A 446 2.09 5.25 -10.82
CA ASP A 446 0.99 5.68 -11.69
C ASP A 446 -0.03 6.52 -10.90
N SER A 447 -0.33 6.12 -9.66
CA SER A 447 -1.25 6.87 -8.79
C SER A 447 -0.66 8.22 -8.39
N VAL A 448 0.65 8.28 -8.13
CA VAL A 448 1.38 9.52 -7.84
C VAL A 448 1.34 10.47 -9.04
N GLU A 449 1.55 9.95 -10.25
CA GLU A 449 1.47 10.74 -11.48
C GLU A 449 0.07 11.32 -11.71
N GLN A 450 -0.99 10.55 -11.45
CA GLN A 450 -2.37 11.06 -11.52
C GLN A 450 -2.63 12.20 -10.53
N VAL A 451 -2.07 12.14 -9.31
CA VAL A 451 -2.20 13.24 -8.33
C VAL A 451 -1.49 14.50 -8.81
N ILE A 452 -0.28 14.36 -9.36
CA ILE A 452 0.49 15.49 -9.90
C ILE A 452 -0.26 16.12 -11.08
N LYS A 453 -0.82 15.30 -11.96
CA LYS A 453 -1.62 15.76 -13.08
C LYS A 453 -2.88 16.48 -12.62
N ALA A 454 -3.60 15.91 -11.65
CA ALA A 454 -4.76 16.56 -11.04
C ALA A 454 -4.38 17.91 -10.39
N ALA A 455 -3.21 18.01 -9.76
CA ALA A 455 -2.73 19.28 -9.20
C ALA A 455 -2.49 20.34 -10.29
N HIS A 456 -1.91 19.96 -11.44
CA HIS A 456 -1.76 20.86 -12.57
C HIS A 456 -3.09 21.26 -13.19
N ASP A 457 -4.03 20.32 -13.33
CA ASP A 457 -5.36 20.59 -13.87
C ASP A 457 -6.15 21.57 -12.98
N VAL A 458 -6.11 21.36 -11.66
CA VAL A 458 -6.70 22.27 -10.66
C VAL A 458 -6.05 23.65 -10.72
N GLN A 459 -4.73 23.72 -10.84
CA GLN A 459 -4.02 25.00 -10.98
C GLN A 459 -4.41 25.73 -12.27
N ALA A 460 -4.55 25.01 -13.38
CA ALA A 460 -4.99 25.58 -14.65
C ALA A 460 -6.45 26.08 -14.58
N ALA A 461 -7.33 25.35 -13.88
CA ALA A 461 -8.74 25.70 -13.73
C ALA A 461 -8.97 26.90 -12.79
N THR A 462 -8.21 26.98 -11.70
CA THR A 462 -8.40 28.02 -10.66
C THR A 462 -7.49 29.23 -10.82
N GLY A 463 -6.40 29.10 -11.59
CA GLY A 463 -5.29 30.06 -11.61
C GLY A 463 -4.46 30.09 -10.32
N MET A 464 -4.74 29.20 -9.36
CA MET A 464 -4.08 29.14 -8.06
C MET A 464 -3.21 27.89 -7.97
N ALA A 465 -1.97 28.02 -7.51
CA ALA A 465 -1.13 26.87 -7.25
C ALA A 465 -1.78 25.97 -6.17
N VAL A 466 -1.71 24.64 -6.37
CA VAL A 466 -2.12 23.70 -5.32
C VAL A 466 -1.11 23.75 -4.19
N ARG A 467 -1.58 24.12 -3.00
CA ARG A 467 -0.74 24.32 -1.82
C ARG A 467 -0.87 23.21 -0.79
N LEU A 468 -2.00 22.50 -0.76
CA LEU A 468 -2.28 21.41 0.17
C LEU A 468 -2.90 20.21 -0.56
N ILE A 469 -2.38 19.03 -0.28
CA ILE A 469 -2.97 17.74 -0.70
C ILE A 469 -3.22 16.90 0.55
N ILE A 470 -4.47 16.54 0.79
CA ILE A 470 -4.89 15.78 1.98
C ILE A 470 -5.17 14.33 1.58
N LEU A 471 -4.58 13.38 2.29
CA LEU A 471 -4.84 11.95 2.16
C LEU A 471 -5.63 11.46 3.38
N ASP A 472 -6.96 11.37 3.26
CA ASP A 472 -7.86 10.97 4.35
C ASP A 472 -8.54 9.62 4.05
N THR A 473 -8.06 8.47 4.55
CA THR A 473 -7.01 8.24 5.56
C THR A 473 -5.81 7.47 4.99
N LEU A 474 -4.71 7.45 5.74
CA LEU A 474 -3.54 6.60 5.49
C LEU A 474 -3.97 5.16 5.22
N ALA A 475 -4.83 4.58 6.06
CA ALA A 475 -5.19 3.17 5.94
C ALA A 475 -5.87 2.81 4.62
N ARG A 476 -6.60 3.76 4.02
CA ARG A 476 -7.20 3.57 2.69
C ARG A 476 -6.25 3.91 1.55
N CYS A 477 -5.36 4.87 1.77
CA CYS A 477 -4.36 5.29 0.80
C CYS A 477 -3.10 4.39 0.81
N PHE A 478 -2.96 3.47 1.78
CA PHE A 478 -1.81 2.58 1.88
C PHE A 478 -1.86 1.44 0.86
N GLY A 479 -3.07 1.01 0.47
CA GLY A 479 -3.30 -0.13 -0.41
C GLY A 479 -3.27 -1.48 0.33
N GLY A 480 -3.09 -2.57 -0.42
CA GLY A 480 -3.06 -3.94 0.12
C GLY A 480 -1.74 -4.35 0.83
N SER A 481 -0.85 -3.39 1.07
CA SER A 481 0.49 -3.58 1.66
C SER A 481 0.46 -3.54 3.19
N ASP A 482 1.56 -3.94 3.86
CA ASP A 482 1.61 -3.99 5.32
C ASP A 482 2.09 -2.65 5.92
N GLU A 483 1.18 -1.89 6.54
CA GLU A 483 1.45 -0.62 7.24
C GLU A 483 2.52 -0.72 8.34
N ASN A 484 2.81 -1.93 8.83
CA ASN A 484 3.82 -2.15 9.87
C ASN A 484 5.20 -2.47 9.28
N ALA A 485 5.28 -2.87 8.01
CA ALA A 485 6.53 -3.19 7.36
C ALA A 485 7.26 -1.89 6.97
N ALA A 486 8.48 -1.70 7.51
CA ALA A 486 9.28 -0.50 7.24
C ALA A 486 9.54 -0.28 5.74
N LYS A 487 9.68 -1.37 4.96
CA LYS A 487 9.85 -1.31 3.51
C LYS A 487 8.64 -0.70 2.81
N ASP A 488 7.44 -1.17 3.14
CA ASP A 488 6.20 -0.74 2.49
C ASP A 488 5.85 0.70 2.91
N MET A 489 6.06 1.02 4.19
CA MET A 489 5.94 2.39 4.69
C MET A 489 6.94 3.33 4.01
N GLY A 490 8.17 2.87 3.79
CA GLY A 490 9.19 3.62 3.04
C GLY A 490 8.75 3.97 1.62
N ALA A 491 8.11 3.04 0.91
CA ALA A 491 7.56 3.29 -0.42
C ALA A 491 6.42 4.33 -0.40
N PHE A 492 5.53 4.25 0.60
CA PHE A 492 4.47 5.24 0.79
C PHE A 492 5.02 6.66 1.03
N ILE A 493 6.02 6.78 1.92
CA ILE A 493 6.69 8.05 2.22
C ILE A 493 7.37 8.60 0.97
N GLN A 494 8.11 7.76 0.24
CA GLN A 494 8.79 8.16 -0.99
C GLN A 494 7.80 8.71 -2.04
N GLY A 495 6.62 8.11 -2.16
CA GLY A 495 5.55 8.62 -3.01
C GLY A 495 5.05 10.00 -2.57
N CYS A 496 4.85 10.20 -1.27
CA CYS A 496 4.45 11.50 -0.72
C CYS A 496 5.53 12.57 -0.96
N ASP A 497 6.80 12.24 -0.76
CA ASP A 497 7.93 13.14 -1.04
C ASP A 497 8.02 13.49 -2.53
N TYR A 498 7.71 12.54 -3.41
CA TYR A 498 7.67 12.81 -4.85
C TYR A 498 6.54 13.75 -5.24
N ILE A 499 5.32 13.54 -4.71
CA ILE A 499 4.18 14.46 -4.88
C ILE A 499 4.56 15.87 -4.40
N LYS A 500 5.14 15.96 -3.19
CA LYS A 500 5.61 17.21 -2.59
C LYS A 500 6.65 17.91 -3.45
N ALA A 501 7.65 17.18 -3.94
CA ALA A 501 8.70 17.74 -4.77
C ALA A 501 8.17 18.25 -6.13
N ALA A 502 7.26 17.51 -6.75
CA ALA A 502 6.69 17.86 -8.05
C ALA A 502 5.70 19.04 -7.98
N THR A 503 4.88 19.10 -6.93
CA THR A 503 3.79 20.09 -6.80
C THR A 503 4.15 21.28 -5.91
N GLN A 504 5.20 21.16 -5.09
CA GLN A 504 5.52 22.08 -3.99
C GLN A 504 4.40 22.22 -2.94
N ALA A 505 3.37 21.36 -3.00
CA ALA A 505 2.29 21.33 -2.03
C ALA A 505 2.72 20.61 -0.75
N THR A 506 2.16 21.02 0.38
CA THR A 506 2.22 20.23 1.61
C THR A 506 1.31 19.00 1.47
N VAL A 507 1.80 17.82 1.85
CA VAL A 507 1.01 16.59 1.87
C VAL A 507 0.61 16.29 3.32
N LEU A 508 -0.68 16.35 3.62
CA LEU A 508 -1.23 16.07 4.95
C LEU A 508 -1.89 14.70 4.98
N ILE A 509 -1.37 13.80 5.81
CA ILE A 509 -1.87 12.44 5.95
C ILE A 509 -2.72 12.31 7.22
N ILE A 510 -3.97 11.84 7.09
CA ILE A 510 -4.83 11.57 8.23
C ILE A 510 -4.67 10.11 8.66
N HIS A 511 -4.32 9.90 9.92
CA HIS A 511 -3.93 8.58 10.40
C HIS A 511 -4.69 8.16 11.68
N HIS A 512 -4.74 6.86 11.96
CA HIS A 512 -5.30 6.32 13.19
C HIS A 512 -4.20 6.09 14.23
N SER A 513 -4.55 6.24 15.51
CA SER A 513 -3.67 5.81 16.61
C SER A 513 -3.53 4.29 16.64
N GLY A 514 -2.43 3.79 17.23
CA GLY A 514 -2.25 2.36 17.48
C GLY A 514 -3.25 1.79 18.50
N LYS A 515 -3.16 0.48 18.76
CA LYS A 515 -3.97 -0.20 19.82
C LYS A 515 -3.71 0.36 21.22
N ASP A 516 -2.58 1.04 21.39
CA ASP A 516 -2.12 1.67 22.63
C ASP A 516 -2.00 3.16 22.32
N GLN A 517 -2.97 3.97 22.76
CA GLN A 517 -3.06 5.39 22.38
C GLN A 517 -1.86 6.20 22.92
N ASP A 518 -1.23 5.72 23.99
CA ASP A 518 -0.04 6.28 24.61
C ASP A 518 1.24 6.07 23.78
N LYS A 519 1.22 5.14 22.80
CA LYS A 519 2.37 4.84 21.94
C LYS A 519 2.38 5.64 20.63
N GLY A 520 1.41 6.52 20.42
CA GLY A 520 1.34 7.39 19.25
C GLY A 520 0.61 6.78 18.04
N ALA A 521 0.97 7.25 16.84
CA ALA A 521 0.39 6.80 15.58
C ALA A 521 0.57 5.28 15.37
N ARG A 522 -0.39 4.65 14.68
CA ARG A 522 -0.28 3.23 14.30
C ARG A 522 0.85 3.03 13.28
N GLY A 523 1.37 1.81 13.15
CA GLY A 523 2.29 1.45 12.05
C GLY A 523 3.78 1.62 12.38
N SER A 524 4.60 1.72 11.33
CA SER A 524 6.07 1.73 11.43
C SER A 524 6.61 3.04 12.05
N SER A 525 7.62 2.93 12.93
CA SER A 525 8.36 4.09 13.46
C SER A 525 9.06 4.92 12.36
N ALA A 526 9.30 4.32 11.19
CA ALA A 526 9.82 5.01 10.02
C ALA A 526 8.90 6.13 9.53
N PHE A 527 7.59 6.01 9.73
CA PHE A 527 6.61 7.03 9.35
C PHE A 527 6.85 8.32 10.13
N ARG A 528 6.79 8.25 11.47
CA ARG A 528 7.02 9.41 12.33
C ARG A 528 8.41 10.02 12.11
N ALA A 529 9.43 9.21 11.80
CA ALA A 529 10.77 9.72 11.52
C ALA A 529 10.81 10.62 10.26
N ALA A 530 10.06 10.27 9.21
CA ALA A 530 10.06 10.99 7.94
C ALA A 530 9.22 12.28 7.92
N LEU A 531 8.24 12.42 8.81
CA LEU A 531 7.37 13.60 8.85
C LEU A 531 8.13 14.88 9.24
N ASP A 532 7.77 16.02 8.64
CA ASP A 532 8.27 17.33 9.06
C ASP A 532 7.48 17.86 10.28
N VAL A 533 6.17 17.55 10.34
CA VAL A 533 5.28 17.90 11.44
C VAL A 533 4.27 16.78 11.74
N GLU A 534 3.97 16.53 13.00
CA GLU A 534 2.96 15.55 13.43
C GLU A 534 2.04 16.13 14.51
N PHE A 535 0.73 15.94 14.31
CA PHE A 535 -0.31 16.35 15.25
C PHE A 535 -1.06 15.15 15.81
N ASN A 536 -1.33 15.19 17.11
CA ASN A 536 -2.29 14.32 17.76
C ASN A 536 -3.62 15.05 17.93
N VAL A 537 -4.71 14.40 17.54
CA VAL A 537 -6.08 14.91 17.66
C VAL A 537 -6.87 13.98 18.58
N ARG A 538 -7.27 14.51 19.73
CA ARG A 538 -8.13 13.83 20.71
C ARG A 538 -9.47 14.53 20.82
N ARG A 539 -10.49 13.80 21.26
CA ARG A 539 -11.78 14.39 21.63
C ARG A 539 -11.75 14.73 23.12
N GLU A 540 -12.23 15.91 23.49
CA GLU A 540 -12.40 16.29 24.90
C GLU A 540 -13.51 15.42 25.53
N ALA A 541 -13.30 14.91 26.75
CA ALA A 541 -14.18 13.93 27.38
C ALA A 541 -15.61 14.47 27.62
N ASP A 542 -15.71 15.68 28.16
CA ASP A 542 -16.97 16.30 28.57
C ASP A 542 -17.46 17.39 27.60
N GLY A 543 -16.88 17.47 26.40
CA GLY A 543 -17.14 18.53 25.42
C GLY A 543 -17.27 18.04 23.97
N GLN A 544 -17.97 18.82 23.15
CA GLN A 544 -17.88 18.72 21.68
C GLN A 544 -16.66 19.52 21.19
N ALA A 545 -15.47 19.16 21.65
CA ALA A 545 -14.23 19.81 21.26
C ALA A 545 -13.18 18.81 20.80
N LEU A 546 -12.32 19.24 19.88
CA LEU A 546 -11.09 18.54 19.57
C LEU A 546 -9.91 19.21 20.27
N ILE A 547 -9.06 18.41 20.87
CA ILE A 547 -7.79 18.82 21.45
C ILE A 547 -6.71 18.55 20.41
N LEU A 548 -6.01 19.60 20.00
CA LEU A 548 -4.90 19.54 19.06
C LEU A 548 -3.58 19.69 19.81
N THR A 549 -2.72 18.68 19.70
CA THR A 549 -1.37 18.68 20.28
C THR A 549 -0.37 18.46 19.15
N CYS A 550 0.59 19.38 18.99
CA CYS A 550 1.75 19.10 18.14
C CYS A 550 2.67 18.13 18.87
N THR A 551 2.98 16.99 18.26
CA THR A 551 3.85 15.96 18.85
C THR A 551 5.20 15.86 18.17
N LYS A 552 5.40 16.57 17.05
CA LYS A 552 6.68 16.71 16.37
C LYS A 552 6.66 17.98 15.52
N MET A 553 7.69 18.81 15.64
CA MET A 553 8.02 19.90 14.70
C MET A 553 9.53 19.90 14.45
N LYS A 554 9.96 19.83 13.19
CA LYS A 554 11.38 19.64 12.86
C LYS A 554 12.20 20.94 12.92
N ASP A 555 11.74 21.97 12.22
CA ASP A 555 12.50 23.20 11.96
C ASP A 555 11.92 24.43 12.70
N ALA A 556 11.02 24.21 13.67
CA ALA A 556 10.38 25.26 14.47
C ALA A 556 9.92 24.72 15.84
N GLU A 557 9.55 25.63 16.74
CA GLU A 557 8.93 25.26 18.02
C GLU A 557 7.52 24.69 17.83
N GLU A 558 7.16 23.76 18.72
CA GLU A 558 5.83 23.15 18.72
C GLU A 558 4.77 24.16 19.21
N PRO A 559 3.67 24.38 18.48
CA PRO A 559 2.61 25.27 18.92
C PRO A 559 1.95 24.74 20.20
N PRO A 560 1.39 25.64 21.04
CA PRO A 560 0.76 25.24 22.28
C PRO A 560 -0.44 24.33 22.02
N ARG A 561 -0.62 23.35 22.93
CA ARG A 561 -1.82 22.51 23.00
C ARG A 561 -3.06 23.40 23.18
N ARG A 562 -4.08 23.20 22.34
CA ARG A 562 -5.33 23.99 22.36
C ARG A 562 -6.54 23.09 22.11
N ALA A 563 -7.70 23.49 22.64
CA ALA A 563 -8.98 22.87 22.33
C ALA A 563 -9.78 23.76 21.35
N TYR A 564 -10.50 23.14 20.42
CA TYR A 564 -11.31 23.81 19.41
C TYR A 564 -12.72 23.19 19.42
N ASP A 565 -13.72 24.02 19.65
CA ASP A 565 -15.11 23.58 19.78
C ASP A 565 -15.73 23.29 18.41
N LEU A 566 -16.59 22.28 18.35
CA LEU A 566 -17.40 21.93 17.19
C LEU A 566 -18.83 22.42 17.41
N THR A 567 -19.43 23.02 16.38
CA THR A 567 -20.82 23.48 16.40
C THR A 567 -21.65 22.70 15.38
N ALA A 568 -22.85 22.28 15.77
CA ALA A 568 -23.78 21.63 14.84
C ALA A 568 -24.44 22.65 13.91
N VAL A 569 -24.55 22.28 12.63
CA VAL A 569 -25.14 23.09 11.57
C VAL A 569 -26.19 22.26 10.84
N ASN A 570 -27.39 22.80 10.72
CA ASN A 570 -28.45 22.21 9.91
C ASN A 570 -28.20 22.56 8.44
N LEU A 571 -28.05 21.55 7.59
CA LEU A 571 -27.74 21.73 6.16
C LEU A 571 -29.01 21.82 5.32
N TYR A 572 -29.88 20.82 5.45
CA TYR A 572 -31.16 20.75 4.75
C TYR A 572 -32.07 19.73 5.47
N VAL A 573 -33.33 19.66 5.05
CA VAL A 573 -34.29 18.65 5.49
C VAL A 573 -34.44 17.63 4.36
N ASP A 574 -34.31 16.34 4.67
CA ASP A 574 -34.48 15.29 3.67
C ASP A 574 -35.95 14.99 3.35
N ASP A 575 -36.17 14.04 2.44
CA ASP A 575 -37.51 13.67 1.94
C ASP A 575 -38.42 13.09 3.04
N ASP A 576 -37.82 12.57 4.13
CA ASP A 576 -38.53 12.02 5.30
C ASP A 576 -38.84 13.10 6.35
N GLY A 577 -38.43 14.35 6.12
CA GLY A 577 -38.62 15.46 7.04
C GLY A 577 -37.57 15.53 8.15
N GLU A 578 -36.49 14.73 8.06
CA GLU A 578 -35.42 14.73 9.07
C GLU A 578 -34.36 15.80 8.76
N PRO A 579 -33.91 16.57 9.76
CA PRO A 579 -32.84 17.54 9.57
C PRO A 579 -31.49 16.84 9.37
N ILE A 580 -30.91 16.99 8.18
CA ILE A 580 -29.55 16.56 7.90
C ILE A 580 -28.57 17.60 8.46
N THR A 581 -27.78 17.18 9.44
CA THR A 581 -26.82 18.05 10.13
C THR A 581 -25.38 17.64 9.87
N SER A 582 -24.46 18.57 10.10
CA SER A 582 -23.03 18.31 10.21
C SER A 582 -22.42 19.14 11.33
N LEU A 583 -21.15 18.88 11.65
CA LEU A 583 -20.40 19.69 12.60
C LEU A 583 -19.42 20.57 11.84
N VAL A 584 -19.23 21.80 12.31
CA VAL A 584 -18.14 22.69 11.88
C VAL A 584 -17.19 22.91 13.04
N LEU A 585 -15.89 22.89 12.75
CA LEU A 585 -14.85 23.24 13.71
C LEU A 585 -14.74 24.76 13.80
N ARG A 586 -14.86 25.33 15.00
CA ARG A 586 -14.50 26.73 15.24
C ARG A 586 -12.98 26.87 15.18
N ASP A 587 -12.54 27.90 14.47
CA ASP A 587 -11.13 28.22 14.25
C ASP A 587 -10.52 29.00 15.42
N GLU A 588 -11.30 29.46 16.38
CA GLU A 588 -10.82 30.05 17.63
C GLU A 588 -10.47 28.98 18.67
N GLY A 589 -9.17 28.87 18.98
CA GLY A 589 -8.68 27.94 19.99
C GLY A 589 -8.81 28.49 21.41
N ARG A 590 -9.26 27.66 22.34
CA ARG A 590 -9.28 27.93 23.78
C ARG A 590 -8.25 27.07 24.52
N GLU A 591 -8.01 27.41 25.78
CA GLU A 591 -7.31 26.49 26.68
C GLU A 591 -8.09 25.19 26.82
N VAL A 592 -7.34 24.10 26.90
CA VAL A 592 -7.92 22.78 27.15
C VAL A 592 -8.51 22.85 28.55
N ARG A 593 -9.78 22.46 28.69
CA ARG A 593 -10.36 22.30 30.02
C ARG A 593 -9.60 21.15 30.65
N ASP A 594 -9.00 21.39 31.81
CA ASP A 594 -8.12 20.43 32.48
C ASP A 594 -8.76 19.04 32.45
N ASP A 595 -8.12 18.15 31.71
CA ASP A 595 -8.38 16.72 31.75
C ASP A 595 -7.95 16.28 33.17
N PRO A 596 -8.65 15.38 33.88
CA PRO A 596 -8.23 14.89 35.19
C PRO A 596 -6.80 14.32 35.21
N THR A 597 -6.21 14.08 34.04
CA THR A 597 -4.82 13.70 33.85
C THR A 597 -3.79 14.77 34.21
N ASP A 598 -4.18 16.06 34.35
CA ASP A 598 -3.36 17.12 34.97
C ASP A 598 -3.73 17.37 36.46
N ALA A 599 -4.63 16.56 37.06
CA ALA A 599 -5.23 16.81 38.37
C ALA A 599 -4.50 16.14 39.56
N ASP A 600 -3.22 16.47 39.78
CA ASP A 600 -2.66 16.47 41.14
C ASP A 600 -1.32 17.24 41.22
N PRO A 601 -1.19 18.28 42.09
CA PRO A 601 0.10 18.86 42.45
C PRO A 601 1.17 17.82 42.85
N ALA A 602 0.77 16.65 43.38
CA ALA A 602 1.66 15.55 43.72
C ALA A 602 2.33 14.91 42.49
N LEU A 603 1.63 14.83 41.35
CA LEU A 603 2.14 14.26 40.09
C LEU A 603 2.98 15.25 39.28
N SER A 604 2.96 16.53 39.63
CA SER A 604 3.76 17.58 39.00
C SER A 604 5.27 17.32 39.15
N GLY A 605 5.99 17.35 38.03
CA GLY A 605 7.45 17.14 37.95
C GLY A 605 7.89 15.69 37.70
N ILE A 606 6.97 14.72 37.65
CA ILE A 606 7.32 13.31 37.43
C ILE A 606 7.28 12.99 35.93
N THR A 607 8.44 12.58 35.40
CA THR A 607 8.55 12.24 33.97
C THR A 607 8.11 10.81 33.68
N ARG A 608 7.58 10.59 32.47
CA ARG A 608 7.16 9.27 31.94
C ARG A 608 6.01 8.61 32.71
N LEU A 609 5.05 9.39 33.19
CA LEU A 609 3.75 8.86 33.62
C LEU A 609 2.94 8.43 32.38
N THR A 610 2.16 7.38 32.53
CA THR A 610 1.21 6.90 31.50
C THR A 610 -0.18 6.94 32.11
N ASP A 611 -1.24 6.81 31.31
CA ASP A 611 -2.62 6.80 31.80
C ASP A 611 -2.85 5.75 32.91
N ASN A 612 -2.18 4.60 32.80
CA ASN A 612 -2.18 3.56 33.85
C ASN A 612 -1.61 4.00 35.21
N HIS A 613 -0.60 4.89 35.21
CA HIS A 613 0.00 5.40 36.45
C HIS A 613 -0.90 6.46 37.10
N VAL A 614 -1.55 7.28 36.27
CA VAL A 614 -2.52 8.29 36.72
C VAL A 614 -3.74 7.61 37.34
N ALA A 615 -4.35 6.64 36.65
CA ALA A 615 -5.49 5.88 37.16
C ALA A 615 -5.15 5.09 38.44
N LEU A 616 -3.93 4.54 38.52
CA LEU A 616 -3.45 3.87 39.74
C LEU A 616 -3.36 4.85 40.92
N TRP A 617 -2.81 6.04 40.69
CA TRP A 617 -2.70 7.09 41.70
C TRP A 617 -4.08 7.61 42.16
N GLU A 618 -5.01 7.80 41.23
CA GLU A 618 -6.39 8.19 41.54
C GLU A 618 -7.13 7.17 42.39
N ALA A 619 -7.01 5.87 42.08
CA ALA A 619 -7.61 4.80 42.88
C ALA A 619 -7.07 4.80 44.32
N ILE A 620 -5.75 4.99 44.49
CA ILE A 620 -5.09 5.03 45.82
C ILE A 620 -5.56 6.26 46.62
N ARG A 621 -5.60 7.44 46.00
CA ARG A 621 -6.07 8.66 46.65
C ARG A 621 -7.55 8.57 47.03
N SER A 622 -8.39 8.11 46.11
CA SER A 622 -9.84 8.00 46.34
C SER A 622 -10.14 7.12 47.55
N ARG A 623 -9.49 5.97 47.67
CA ARG A 623 -9.64 5.09 48.84
C ARG A 623 -9.13 5.73 50.12
N THR A 624 -7.95 6.35 50.06
CA THR A 624 -7.34 6.96 51.24
C THR A 624 -8.14 8.17 51.74
N ALA A 625 -8.71 8.98 50.83
CA ALA A 625 -9.54 10.13 51.15
C ALA A 625 -10.91 9.73 51.74
N SER A 626 -11.48 8.61 51.29
CA SER A 626 -12.72 8.04 51.84
C SER A 626 -12.52 7.27 53.14
N GLY A 627 -11.28 7.06 53.59
CA GLY A 627 -10.95 6.23 54.76
C GLY A 627 -11.12 4.72 54.53
N ASP A 628 -11.20 4.31 53.27
CA ASP A 628 -11.36 2.91 52.87
C ASP A 628 -10.03 2.15 52.91
N GLY A 629 -10.11 0.82 53.08
CA GLY A 629 -8.94 -0.05 52.99
C GLY A 629 -8.25 0.08 51.62
N CYS A 630 -6.97 0.43 51.63
CA CYS A 630 -6.15 0.62 50.43
C CYS A 630 -5.13 -0.52 50.30
N THR A 631 -5.58 -1.68 49.80
CA THR A 631 -4.71 -2.84 49.55
C THR A 631 -4.46 -3.06 48.05
N ARG A 632 -3.38 -3.76 47.70
CA ARG A 632 -3.06 -4.09 46.30
C ARG A 632 -4.20 -4.78 45.54
N ALA A 633 -4.92 -5.67 46.21
CA ALA A 633 -6.06 -6.37 45.62
C ALA A 633 -7.22 -5.42 45.32
N LEU A 634 -7.54 -4.55 46.27
CA LEU A 634 -8.63 -3.59 46.17
C LEU A 634 -8.35 -2.51 45.11
N VAL A 635 -7.13 -2.00 45.06
CA VAL A 635 -6.71 -1.04 44.02
C VAL A 635 -6.68 -1.69 42.63
N ARG A 636 -6.36 -2.98 42.51
CA ARG A 636 -6.49 -3.72 41.24
C ARG A 636 -7.92 -3.82 40.77
N ASP A 637 -8.86 -4.05 41.68
CA ASP A 637 -10.27 -4.19 41.34
C ASP A 637 -10.88 -2.85 40.92
N ASP A 638 -10.50 -1.73 41.55
CA ASP A 638 -10.88 -0.38 41.10
C ASP A 638 -10.34 -0.07 39.71
N MET A 639 -9.07 -0.38 39.46
CA MET A 639 -8.48 -0.18 38.13
C MET A 639 -9.16 -1.03 37.05
N ARG A 640 -9.62 -2.25 37.38
CA ARG A 640 -10.44 -3.06 36.47
C ARG A 640 -11.80 -2.43 36.22
N ALA A 641 -12.45 -1.88 37.25
CA ALA A 641 -13.72 -1.18 37.11
C ALA A 641 -13.59 0.07 36.22
N MET A 642 -12.43 0.73 36.23
CA MET A 642 -12.09 1.83 35.32
C MET A 642 -11.66 1.37 33.91
N GLY A 643 -11.67 0.06 33.62
CA GLY A 643 -11.41 -0.48 32.28
C GLY A 643 -9.94 -0.82 31.96
N PHE A 644 -9.05 -0.82 32.95
CA PHE A 644 -7.62 -1.09 32.75
C PHE A 644 -7.26 -2.59 32.89
N ASP A 645 -6.36 -3.08 32.02
CA ASP A 645 -5.80 -4.44 32.13
C ASP A 645 -4.65 -4.51 33.15
N VAL A 646 -5.00 -4.87 34.39
CA VAL A 646 -4.06 -5.01 35.50
C VAL A 646 -3.35 -6.38 35.57
N SER A 647 -3.61 -7.32 34.64
CA SER A 647 -3.20 -8.73 34.77
C SER A 647 -1.69 -8.98 34.67
N LYS A 648 -0.96 -8.13 33.92
CA LYS A 648 0.46 -8.38 33.58
C LYS A 648 1.43 -7.32 34.07
N LYS A 649 0.97 -6.11 34.39
CA LYS A 649 1.85 -4.94 34.59
C LYS A 649 1.59 -4.11 35.85
N PHE A 650 0.57 -4.45 36.63
CA PHE A 650 0.19 -3.71 37.84
C PHE A 650 1.36 -3.49 38.80
N THR A 651 2.15 -4.53 39.08
CA THR A 651 3.30 -4.44 39.99
C THR A 651 4.31 -3.40 39.51
N ARG A 652 4.61 -3.37 38.20
CA ARG A 652 5.54 -2.41 37.61
C ARG A 652 5.05 -0.96 37.71
N TRP A 653 3.73 -0.74 37.62
CA TRP A 653 3.16 0.59 37.80
C TRP A 653 3.26 1.04 39.25
N LEU A 654 2.97 0.13 40.20
CA LEU A 654 3.10 0.37 41.63
C LEU A 654 4.56 0.67 42.03
N ASP A 655 5.51 -0.12 41.53
CA ASP A 655 6.95 0.06 41.79
C ASP A 655 7.46 1.43 41.33
N LYS A 656 6.89 1.98 40.24
CA LYS A 656 7.24 3.33 39.77
C LYS A 656 6.72 4.41 40.71
N LEU A 657 5.48 4.31 41.20
CA LEU A 657 4.95 5.27 42.17
C LEU A 657 5.71 5.22 43.51
N VAL A 658 6.20 4.04 43.91
CA VAL A 658 7.11 3.91 45.07
C VAL A 658 8.45 4.58 44.78
N LYS A 659 9.03 4.33 43.60
CA LYS A 659 10.33 4.89 43.21
C LYS A 659 10.32 6.42 43.10
N ASP A 660 9.19 6.98 42.66
CA ASP A 660 9.00 8.42 42.50
C ASP A 660 8.47 9.07 43.81
N ASP A 661 8.57 8.37 44.96
CA ASP A 661 8.23 8.84 46.32
C ASP A 661 6.77 9.31 46.50
N LEU A 662 5.83 8.76 45.73
CA LEU A 662 4.41 9.08 45.83
C LEU A 662 3.68 8.19 46.85
N ILE A 663 4.10 6.93 46.99
CA ILE A 663 3.48 5.94 47.87
C ILE A 663 4.53 5.10 48.60
N ALA A 664 4.17 4.59 49.78
CA ALA A 664 4.90 3.56 50.50
C ALA A 664 4.05 2.27 50.58
N LEU A 665 4.72 1.13 50.66
CA LEU A 665 4.10 -0.19 50.78
C LEU A 665 4.38 -0.76 52.17
N ASP A 666 3.32 -1.10 52.91
CA ASP A 666 3.40 -1.84 54.16
C ASP A 666 2.67 -3.18 54.01
N GLY A 667 3.43 -4.20 53.61
CA GLY A 667 2.89 -5.51 53.23
C GLY A 667 1.95 -5.42 52.02
N GLU A 668 0.65 -5.65 52.26
CA GLU A 668 -0.42 -5.54 51.25
C GLU A 668 -1.05 -4.14 51.19
N ASN A 669 -0.77 -3.27 52.16
CA ASN A 669 -1.31 -1.92 52.25
C ASN A 669 -0.49 -0.92 51.43
N ILE A 670 -1.17 0.06 50.83
CA ILE A 670 -0.59 1.14 50.05
C ILE A 670 -0.91 2.47 50.75
N VAL A 671 0.12 3.22 51.11
CA VAL A 671 0.00 4.49 51.84
C VAL A 671 0.55 5.64 50.99
N PRO A 672 -0.21 6.69 50.68
CA PRO A 672 0.32 7.85 49.97
C PRO A 672 1.24 8.68 50.87
N LEU A 673 2.38 9.11 50.31
CA LEU A 673 3.34 9.98 50.98
C LEU A 673 3.00 11.44 50.68
N SER A 674 2.71 12.24 51.70
CA SER A 674 2.53 13.68 51.53
C SER A 674 3.90 14.34 51.38
N LYS A 675 4.15 15.08 50.28
CA LYS A 675 5.31 15.96 50.16
C LYS A 675 5.27 16.95 51.34
N ARG A 676 6.15 16.77 52.33
CA ARG A 676 6.39 17.79 53.37
C ARG A 676 6.81 19.08 52.64
N GLY A 677 5.98 20.11 52.76
CA GLY A 677 6.34 21.44 52.32
C GLY A 677 7.61 21.90 53.04
N ASN A 678 8.54 22.48 52.29
CA ASN A 678 9.57 23.35 52.84
C ASN A 678 8.90 24.44 53.67
N VAL A 679 9.01 24.34 54.99
CA VAL A 679 8.92 25.46 55.93
C VAL A 679 10.21 25.38 56.74
N GLY A 680 10.92 26.50 56.81
CA GLY A 680 12.37 26.57 56.99
C GLY A 680 12.93 26.08 58.33
N GLU A 681 14.22 25.73 58.30
CA GLU A 681 15.32 26.48 58.90
C GLU A 681 16.61 26.23 58.10
#